data_AF-A0A0F8BN55-F1
#
_entry.id   AF-A0A0F8BN55-F1
#
_cell.length_a   1.000
_cell.length_b   1.000
_cell.length_c   1.000
_cell.angle_alpha   90.00
_cell.angle_beta   90.00
_cell.angle_gamma   90.00
#
_symmetry.space_group_name_H-M   'P 1'
#
loop_
_entity.id
_entity.type
_entity.pdbx_description
1 polymer ?
#
loop_
_entity_poly.entity_id
_entity_poly.type
_entity_poly.pdbx_seq_one_letter_code
_entity_poly.pdbx_strand_id
1 'polypeptide(L)'
;MQEPTELEIENPQTSNSEINTVKDPNDIPGERTPETQLAHKFGMIEISKPTLETPSNVPVEIPSRIFAKLSCNTRITPKNHWQDVRLLKFQISAAGQDPGTKVPTFMPGDTLNLYAKNFPIDVDNLIKWMGWTGVATNTINWASMGSIPSDLLRTPEFTLRDLLLHSLDIFAVPSRTFFEKLSYFAADEDQKIRLFEFSQSQFTDEYYDYASRPRRSILEVLQEFDTVRIPAHAVLDIFPVIRPRQYSIANWPQVGGGAGSAEDTVEIELVVALVKYRTVLRRVRRGLVSRYLEDLPEGTEILVQERRSHVEKGGTETEIEMPTPTTDLYFGCRNRESDFHFGGEWQHLEEHGVISLHTAFSRDAQTKVLMTASPATSSLSILEPTRPRNLHVLVASTGSRDTSWAQYLVLNLATSQNMDIRAVVDDPVPRLEQACTTWHNRSLAIPPPDLLKQSPTDPVQQGPNELEMCRKQACDLVDWADILVLAPLDADGISKMLAGFADTMLLRILRGWDTTKRILLVPGMSKQCISNHMTQRQLNEIHLNWPWVRTLPPIQWHYDPTSDCKRIVHWTGFNEVIHIIRNQAELFSLGCEVDLSLPSRLPDGGQRKSFIHLPPELWSMIMDFTGDWELAQALGIYTTIPKPDAWKCRPINISTPAGQMFGYELENTALRSTEAMVCHKLSQAPPEFTELTPLTIKLIIRFSMVTVLEYLEANRPDLFKAFDNLSFTMMASAYYGRTDVLDFWKRSPTFKGRHHLLYNSDVVDGASKNGFTRVLDWWWRHSGLPLLYTEAALEQASARGDIRVLTWWREVSMQDESIPPRPGKSLLTATQNNRLDVIRWWAESNIAVAHGDSIPRMASRWGKVEVLELWRQLQGDDKLIYDAEILTAPTTHQHIAVLEWWLRYARGELPGMEGRTHKVPYRTCTIEEALEDSIGDQNAVRNWWTKNGLNLGVRNFEWMTIKYLGF
;
A
#
# COMPACT_ATOMS: atom_id res chain seq x y z
N MET A 1 -57.15 29.46 58.01
CA MET A 1 -57.97 28.32 57.59
C MET A 1 -58.43 28.60 56.18
N GLN A 2 -58.27 27.60 55.30
CA GLN A 2 -58.93 27.47 53.99
C GLN A 2 -58.67 28.56 52.94
N GLU A 3 -58.25 28.10 51.77
CA GLU A 3 -58.30 28.84 50.51
C GLU A 3 -59.71 29.40 50.24
N PRO A 4 -59.79 30.39 49.34
CA PRO A 4 -60.58 30.11 48.15
C PRO A 4 -60.00 30.64 46.83
N THR A 5 -60.59 30.05 45.80
CA THR A 5 -60.41 30.06 44.35
C THR A 5 -60.89 31.33 43.63
N GLU A 6 -60.37 31.47 42.41
CA GLU A 6 -60.94 32.08 41.18
C GLU A 6 -61.13 33.60 41.07
N LEU A 7 -60.55 34.20 40.01
CA LEU A 7 -61.28 34.69 38.82
C LEU A 7 -60.34 35.37 37.80
N GLU A 8 -60.51 35.00 36.53
CA GLU A 8 -59.95 35.65 35.33
C GLU A 8 -60.68 36.98 35.02
N ILE A 9 -59.99 37.93 34.34
CA ILE A 9 -60.38 38.56 33.04
C ILE A 9 -59.47 39.78 32.70
N GLU A 10 -58.92 39.72 31.48
CA GLU A 10 -58.49 40.75 30.49
C GLU A 10 -57.30 41.76 30.68
N ASN A 11 -56.31 41.55 29.79
CA ASN A 11 -55.29 42.37 29.10
C ASN A 11 -55.46 43.91 28.97
N PRO A 12 -54.41 44.74 28.66
CA PRO A 12 -53.36 44.46 27.65
C PRO A 12 -51.91 45.02 27.81
N GLN A 13 -51.00 44.41 27.02
CA GLN A 13 -49.74 44.90 26.41
C GLN A 13 -48.61 45.51 27.28
N THR A 14 -47.43 44.85 27.28
CA THR A 14 -46.21 45.25 26.49
C THR A 14 -44.98 44.38 26.81
N SER A 15 -44.27 44.00 25.73
CA SER A 15 -42.83 43.73 25.54
C SER A 15 -42.02 42.75 26.44
N ASN A 16 -41.48 41.75 25.72
CA ASN A 16 -40.13 41.17 25.75
C ASN A 16 -39.70 40.28 26.94
N SER A 17 -39.62 38.98 26.65
CA SER A 17 -39.08 37.92 27.51
C SER A 17 -37.61 37.61 27.21
N GLU A 18 -36.76 37.75 28.24
CA GLU A 18 -35.62 36.88 28.52
C GLU A 18 -36.11 35.69 29.37
N ILE A 19 -35.51 34.49 29.21
CA ILE A 19 -35.56 33.43 30.21
C ILE A 19 -34.14 32.90 30.47
N ASN A 20 -33.75 33.01 31.74
CA ASN A 20 -32.58 32.47 32.42
C ASN A 20 -32.62 30.94 32.58
N THR A 21 -31.45 30.29 32.74
CA THR A 21 -31.29 29.18 33.70
C THR A 21 -29.90 29.22 34.36
N VAL A 22 -29.86 29.53 35.65
CA VAL A 22 -29.56 28.67 36.84
C VAL A 22 -28.06 28.51 37.15
N LYS A 23 -27.67 29.10 38.29
CA LYS A 23 -26.43 28.88 39.04
C LYS A 23 -26.59 27.71 40.02
N ASP A 24 -25.50 27.04 40.34
CA ASP A 24 -25.37 26.18 41.53
C ASP A 24 -24.01 26.45 42.24
N PRO A 25 -23.87 26.09 43.53
CA PRO A 25 -23.23 26.93 44.54
C PRO A 25 -22.13 26.18 45.31
N ASN A 26 -20.89 26.66 45.33
CA ASN A 26 -19.87 26.26 46.33
C ASN A 26 -18.64 27.17 46.25
N ASP A 27 -18.74 28.37 46.83
CA ASP A 27 -17.59 29.23 47.12
C ASP A 27 -17.48 29.40 48.64
N ILE A 28 -16.41 28.86 49.25
CA ILE A 28 -15.94 29.23 50.59
C ILE A 28 -14.45 29.64 50.46
N PRO A 29 -14.01 30.77 51.06
CA PRO A 29 -12.73 31.41 50.73
C PRO A 29 -11.60 31.13 51.73
N GLY A 30 -10.35 31.05 51.22
CA GLY A 30 -9.07 31.09 51.98
C GLY A 30 -8.01 30.23 51.29
N GLU A 31 -6.73 30.56 51.13
CA GLU A 31 -5.84 31.66 51.57
C GLU A 31 -4.79 31.89 50.46
N ARG A 32 -4.36 33.13 50.26
CA ARG A 32 -3.39 33.52 49.20
C ARG A 32 -1.94 33.38 49.70
N THR A 33 -1.14 32.53 49.07
CA THR A 33 0.32 32.47 49.23
C THR A 33 1.07 33.35 48.22
N PRO A 34 2.33 33.75 48.48
CA PRO A 34 3.02 34.87 47.83
C PRO A 34 3.46 34.66 46.38
N GLU A 35 3.04 33.58 45.73
CA GLU A 35 3.34 33.30 44.31
C GLU A 35 2.29 33.89 43.35
N THR A 36 1.14 34.33 43.90
CA THR A 36 0.11 35.08 43.15
C THR A 36 0.52 36.51 42.78
N GLN A 37 1.72 36.97 43.18
CA GLN A 37 2.24 38.28 42.79
C GLN A 37 3.03 38.30 41.46
N LEU A 38 3.42 37.16 40.90
CA LEU A 38 4.01 37.09 39.55
C LEU A 38 2.98 36.88 38.44
N ALA A 39 1.86 36.21 38.73
CA ALA A 39 0.73 36.08 37.81
C ALA A 39 -0.11 37.37 37.67
N HIS A 40 0.00 38.31 38.61
CA HIS A 40 -0.68 39.60 38.55
C HIS A 40 0.11 40.71 37.82
N LYS A 41 1.30 40.40 37.28
CA LYS A 41 2.14 41.36 36.55
C LYS A 41 2.09 41.23 35.02
N PHE A 42 1.51 40.15 34.51
CA PHE A 42 1.26 39.95 33.07
C PHE A 42 -0.22 39.70 32.87
N GLY A 43 -0.96 40.79 32.66
CA GLY A 43 -2.41 40.77 32.44
C GLY A 43 -2.79 39.71 31.42
N MET A 44 -3.60 38.75 31.86
CA MET A 44 -4.49 38.02 30.99
C MET A 44 -5.34 39.04 30.26
N ILE A 45 -5.04 39.27 28.99
CA ILE A 45 -6.05 39.72 28.07
C ILE A 45 -6.82 38.44 27.73
N GLU A 46 -7.92 38.19 28.44
CA GLU A 46 -9.05 37.53 27.80
C GLU A 46 -9.41 38.41 26.61
N ILE A 47 -8.88 38.04 25.45
CA ILE A 47 -9.28 38.66 24.19
C ILE A 47 -10.70 38.15 23.94
N SER A 48 -11.69 38.89 24.43
CA SER A 48 -13.02 38.94 23.84
C SER A 48 -12.84 39.01 22.32
N LYS A 49 -13.52 38.14 21.54
CA LYS A 49 -13.43 38.09 20.06
C LYS A 49 -13.32 39.52 19.50
N PRO A 50 -12.13 39.97 19.07
CA PRO A 50 -12.02 41.20 18.34
C PRO A 50 -12.55 40.88 16.96
N THR A 51 -13.35 41.77 16.40
CA THR A 51 -13.67 41.77 14.98
C THR A 51 -12.33 41.73 14.24
N LEU A 52 -11.94 40.56 13.73
CA LEU A 52 -10.65 40.40 13.05
C LEU A 52 -10.73 41.21 11.76
N GLU A 53 -10.01 42.33 11.70
CA GLU A 53 -9.80 43.05 10.46
C GLU A 53 -9.00 42.14 9.52
N THR A 54 -9.63 41.74 8.42
CA THR A 54 -9.00 40.98 7.34
C THR A 54 -8.00 41.87 6.61
N PRO A 55 -6.87 41.31 6.13
CA PRO A 55 -5.83 42.10 5.48
C PRO A 55 -6.34 42.82 4.22
N SER A 56 -5.97 44.09 4.05
CA SER A 56 -6.41 44.98 2.96
C SER A 56 -6.11 44.45 1.55
N ASN A 57 -6.96 44.84 0.59
CA ASN A 57 -7.01 44.37 -0.81
C ASN A 57 -6.20 45.24 -1.80
N VAL A 58 -5.00 45.70 -1.45
CA VAL A 58 -4.19 46.49 -2.38
C VAL A 58 -3.55 45.57 -3.45
N PRO A 59 -3.65 45.87 -4.76
CA PRO A 59 -3.10 45.04 -5.83
C PRO A 59 -1.57 44.98 -5.78
N VAL A 60 -0.99 43.80 -6.02
CA VAL A 60 0.46 43.57 -6.03
C VAL A 60 0.85 42.84 -7.32
N GLU A 61 1.74 43.44 -8.11
CA GLU A 61 2.12 42.99 -9.44
C GLU A 61 3.13 41.81 -9.41
N ILE A 62 2.74 40.67 -10.02
CA ILE A 62 3.66 39.61 -10.45
C ILE A 62 3.21 39.18 -11.87
N PRO A 63 4.13 38.97 -12.83
CA PRO A 63 3.76 38.49 -14.16
C PRO A 63 3.07 37.12 -14.08
N SER A 64 1.97 36.93 -14.82
CA SER A 64 1.19 35.67 -14.97
C SER A 64 0.28 35.23 -13.80
N ARG A 65 -0.23 36.15 -12.98
CA ARG A 65 -1.22 35.83 -11.92
C ARG A 65 -2.57 36.51 -12.13
N ILE A 66 -3.61 35.84 -11.64
CA ILE A 66 -5.03 36.10 -11.92
C ILE A 66 -5.70 36.42 -10.57
N PHE A 67 -6.56 37.44 -10.54
CA PHE A 67 -7.39 37.72 -9.36
C PHE A 67 -8.65 36.84 -9.41
N ALA A 68 -8.92 36.18 -8.29
CA ALA A 68 -10.10 35.36 -8.10
C ALA A 68 -10.91 35.89 -6.91
N LYS A 69 -12.18 36.15 -7.14
CA LYS A 69 -13.12 36.60 -6.10
C LYS A 69 -13.75 35.39 -5.43
N LEU A 70 -13.62 35.27 -4.11
CA LEU A 70 -14.27 34.21 -3.34
C LEU A 70 -15.79 34.44 -3.34
N SER A 71 -16.55 33.58 -4.02
CA SER A 71 -18.02 33.65 -4.05
C SER A 71 -18.67 32.83 -2.93
N CYS A 72 -18.02 31.78 -2.43
CA CYS A 72 -18.57 30.93 -1.37
C CYS A 72 -17.47 30.32 -0.49
N ASN A 73 -17.70 30.26 0.83
CA ASN A 73 -16.84 29.58 1.81
C ASN A 73 -17.68 28.77 2.81
N THR A 74 -18.13 27.57 2.42
CA THR A 74 -19.09 26.77 3.20
C THR A 74 -18.48 25.49 3.74
N ARG A 75 -18.70 25.20 5.04
CA ARG A 75 -18.31 23.92 5.64
C ARG A 75 -19.25 22.80 5.18
N ILE A 76 -18.69 21.75 4.57
CA ILE A 76 -19.44 20.57 4.07
C ILE A 76 -19.50 19.42 5.08
N THR A 77 -18.74 19.51 6.17
CA THR A 77 -18.76 18.55 7.28
C THR A 77 -19.67 19.04 8.42
N PRO A 78 -20.29 18.14 9.20
CA PRO A 78 -21.06 18.53 10.39
C PRO A 78 -20.20 19.32 11.38
N LYS A 79 -20.80 20.28 12.10
CA LYS A 79 -20.07 21.12 13.08
C LYS A 79 -19.34 20.31 14.15
N ASN A 80 -19.89 19.16 14.51
CA ASN A 80 -19.37 18.26 15.53
C ASN A 80 -18.29 17.30 15.00
N HIS A 81 -18.05 17.26 13.68
CA HIS A 81 -16.98 16.47 13.09
C HIS A 81 -15.62 17.11 13.41
N TRP A 82 -14.64 16.27 13.75
CA TRP A 82 -13.32 16.70 14.23
C TRP A 82 -12.52 17.49 13.18
N GLN A 83 -12.68 17.15 11.89
CA GLN A 83 -12.06 17.85 10.77
C GLN A 83 -13.04 18.87 10.16
N ASP A 84 -12.57 20.08 9.90
CA ASP A 84 -13.33 21.11 9.19
C ASP A 84 -12.95 21.06 7.71
N VAL A 85 -13.84 20.51 6.88
CA VAL A 85 -13.71 20.49 5.41
C VAL A 85 -14.69 21.48 4.81
N ARG A 86 -14.19 22.36 3.94
CA ARG A 86 -14.94 23.43 3.29
C ARG A 86 -14.92 23.31 1.77
N LEU A 87 -16.03 23.69 1.15
CA LEU A 87 -16.16 23.97 -0.27
C LEU A 87 -15.94 25.47 -0.48
N LEU A 88 -14.94 25.81 -1.26
CA LEU A 88 -14.63 27.18 -1.66
C LEU A 88 -14.97 27.37 -3.13
N LYS A 89 -15.68 28.44 -3.47
CA LYS A 89 -15.96 28.81 -4.87
C LYS A 89 -15.28 30.13 -5.20
N PHE A 90 -14.61 30.18 -6.35
CA PHE A 90 -13.85 31.32 -6.83
C PHE A 90 -14.34 31.74 -8.20
N GLN A 91 -14.66 33.01 -8.38
CA GLN A 91 -15.05 33.60 -9.65
C GLN A 91 -13.89 34.42 -10.22
N ILE A 92 -13.49 34.09 -11.45
CA ILE A 92 -12.48 34.82 -12.21
C ILE A 92 -13.18 35.54 -13.35
N SER A 93 -13.02 36.85 -13.44
CA SER A 93 -13.59 37.68 -14.51
C SER A 93 -12.52 38.37 -15.34
N ALA A 94 -12.71 38.48 -16.65
CA ALA A 94 -11.85 39.29 -17.52
C ALA A 94 -11.88 40.79 -17.16
N ALA A 95 -13.03 41.30 -16.66
CA ALA A 95 -13.24 42.73 -16.41
C ALA A 95 -12.43 43.31 -15.23
N GLY A 96 -11.74 42.46 -14.46
CA GLY A 96 -10.91 42.84 -13.31
C GLY A 96 -9.42 42.52 -13.46
N GLN A 97 -8.95 42.21 -14.68
CA GLN A 97 -7.54 41.84 -14.93
C GLN A 97 -6.81 42.90 -15.75
N ASP A 98 -5.48 42.83 -15.75
CA ASP A 98 -4.65 43.72 -16.56
C ASP A 98 -4.99 43.57 -18.06
N PRO A 99 -5.01 44.68 -18.84
CA PRO A 99 -5.35 44.66 -20.25
C PRO A 99 -4.47 43.66 -21.04
N GLY A 100 -5.09 42.58 -21.55
CA GLY A 100 -4.39 41.51 -22.29
C GLY A 100 -4.27 40.17 -21.56
N THR A 101 -4.69 40.08 -20.29
CA THR A 101 -4.72 38.81 -19.54
C THR A 101 -5.93 37.98 -19.97
N LYS A 102 -5.68 36.80 -20.55
CA LYS A 102 -6.75 35.86 -20.93
C LYS A 102 -7.27 35.13 -19.69
N VAL A 103 -8.59 34.98 -19.59
CA VAL A 103 -9.21 34.11 -18.57
C VAL A 103 -8.69 32.68 -18.77
N PRO A 104 -8.20 32.02 -17.71
CA PRO A 104 -7.62 30.69 -17.81
C PRO A 104 -8.69 29.64 -18.16
N THR A 105 -8.35 28.73 -19.08
CA THR A 105 -9.11 27.50 -19.31
C THR A 105 -8.41 26.38 -18.54
N PHE A 106 -9.12 25.76 -17.60
CA PHE A 106 -8.62 24.64 -16.79
C PHE A 106 -9.32 23.33 -17.17
N MET A 107 -8.68 22.20 -16.84
CA MET A 107 -9.22 20.85 -17.01
C MET A 107 -9.32 20.13 -15.65
N PRO A 108 -10.19 19.13 -15.48
CA PRO A 108 -10.20 18.29 -14.29
C PRO A 108 -8.80 17.70 -14.03
N GLY A 109 -8.35 17.81 -12.79
CA GLY A 109 -6.99 17.41 -12.39
C GLY A 109 -5.97 18.55 -12.39
N ASP A 110 -6.30 19.73 -12.92
CA ASP A 110 -5.49 20.92 -12.73
C ASP A 110 -5.52 21.42 -11.28
N THR A 111 -4.52 22.24 -10.94
CA THR A 111 -4.34 22.77 -9.58
C THR A 111 -4.36 24.29 -9.55
N LEU A 112 -4.98 24.84 -8.51
CA LEU A 112 -4.96 26.26 -8.21
C LEU A 112 -4.02 26.54 -7.04
N ASN A 113 -3.05 27.43 -7.26
CA ASN A 113 -2.16 27.93 -6.23
C ASN A 113 -2.82 29.11 -5.51
N LEU A 114 -3.03 28.97 -4.19
CA LEU A 114 -3.51 30.05 -3.32
C LEU A 114 -2.35 30.71 -2.58
N TYR A 115 -2.33 32.04 -2.57
CA TYR A 115 -1.35 32.84 -1.83
C TYR A 115 -1.99 33.40 -0.56
N ALA A 116 -1.61 32.82 0.59
CA ALA A 116 -2.10 33.28 1.89
C ALA A 116 -1.31 34.51 2.39
N LYS A 117 -1.95 35.30 3.26
CA LYS A 117 -1.35 36.46 3.92
C LYS A 117 -1.24 36.21 5.43
N ASN A 118 -0.27 36.86 6.07
CA ASN A 118 -0.23 36.93 7.54
C ASN A 118 -1.31 37.89 8.07
N PHE A 119 -1.70 37.70 9.33
CA PHE A 119 -2.66 38.59 9.98
C PHE A 119 -1.97 39.89 10.44
N PRO A 120 -2.58 41.07 10.26
CA PRO A 120 -2.00 42.35 10.66
C PRO A 120 -1.55 42.38 12.13
N ILE A 121 -2.35 41.79 13.03
CA ILE A 121 -2.03 41.72 14.48
C ILE A 121 -0.70 41.00 14.76
N ASP A 122 -0.41 39.93 14.02
CA ASP A 122 0.79 39.11 14.24
C ASP A 122 2.03 39.83 13.71
N VAL A 123 1.89 40.51 12.56
CA VAL A 123 2.94 41.36 11.97
C VAL A 123 3.25 42.56 12.88
N ASP A 124 2.23 43.18 13.44
CA ASP A 124 2.38 44.35 14.32
C ASP A 124 3.06 44.00 15.63
N ASN A 125 2.74 42.83 16.19
CA ASN A 125 3.43 42.30 17.36
C ASN A 125 4.92 42.06 17.06
N LEU A 126 5.25 41.47 15.91
CA LEU A 126 6.64 41.24 15.50
C LEU A 126 7.41 42.55 15.29
N ILE A 127 6.82 43.53 14.58
CA ILE A 127 7.41 44.85 14.36
C ILE A 127 7.71 45.53 15.70
N LYS A 128 6.78 45.45 16.65
CA LYS A 128 6.93 46.03 17.98
C LYS A 128 8.05 45.34 18.77
N TRP A 129 8.09 44.00 18.76
CA TRP A 129 9.11 43.23 19.49
C TRP A 129 10.53 43.45 18.93
N MET A 130 10.66 43.59 17.62
CA MET A 130 11.96 43.82 16.97
C MET A 130 12.40 45.29 16.95
N GLY A 131 11.57 46.21 17.44
CA GLY A 131 11.88 47.65 17.44
C GLY A 131 11.86 48.28 16.04
N TRP A 132 11.10 47.71 15.10
CA TRP A 132 11.03 48.17 13.72
C TRP A 132 9.99 49.27 13.48
N THR A 133 9.32 49.80 14.51
CA THR A 133 8.23 50.77 14.36
C THR A 133 8.58 51.99 13.53
N GLY A 134 9.81 52.50 13.62
CA GLY A 134 10.29 53.64 12.84
C GLY A 134 10.77 53.32 11.42
N VAL A 135 10.91 52.03 11.07
CA VAL A 135 11.42 51.57 9.75
C VAL A 135 10.36 50.77 8.99
N ALA A 136 9.32 50.28 9.67
CA ALA A 136 8.30 49.40 9.10
C ALA A 136 7.56 50.02 7.90
N THR A 137 7.45 51.35 7.85
CA THR A 137 6.80 52.12 6.78
C THR A 137 7.77 52.62 5.71
N ASN A 138 9.07 52.37 5.86
CA ASN A 138 10.05 52.79 4.86
C ASN A 138 9.95 51.88 3.64
N THR A 139 9.98 52.48 2.44
CA THR A 139 9.98 51.75 1.19
C THR A 139 11.31 51.03 0.97
N ILE A 140 11.25 49.81 0.46
CA ILE A 140 12.42 48.97 0.20
C ILE A 140 13.00 49.34 -1.17
N ASN A 141 14.27 49.74 -1.20
CA ASN A 141 14.98 49.94 -2.47
C ASN A 141 15.50 48.61 -3.01
N TRP A 142 14.74 48.01 -3.93
CA TRP A 142 15.09 46.74 -4.57
C TRP A 142 16.40 46.80 -5.37
N ALA A 143 16.78 47.97 -5.91
CA ALA A 143 17.97 48.13 -6.74
C ALA A 143 19.30 48.01 -5.95
N SER A 144 19.25 48.17 -4.62
CA SER A 144 20.42 47.99 -3.74
C SER A 144 20.55 46.57 -3.17
N MET A 145 19.59 45.68 -3.43
CA MET A 145 19.63 44.29 -2.98
C MET A 145 20.22 43.38 -4.06
N GLY A 146 21.01 42.38 -3.66
CA GLY A 146 21.67 41.42 -4.55
C GLY A 146 20.69 40.39 -5.17
N SER A 147 20.93 39.10 -4.91
CA SER A 147 20.04 38.03 -5.38
C SER A 147 18.70 38.05 -4.61
N ILE A 148 17.60 38.30 -5.33
CA ILE A 148 16.24 38.34 -4.76
C ILE A 148 15.51 37.04 -5.12
N PRO A 149 14.81 36.37 -4.18
CA PRO A 149 14.03 35.17 -4.47
C PRO A 149 12.96 35.40 -5.55
N SER A 150 12.80 34.43 -6.48
CA SER A 150 11.84 34.51 -7.59
C SER A 150 10.38 34.62 -7.14
N ASP A 151 10.05 34.00 -6.01
CA ASP A 151 8.68 33.84 -5.52
C ASP A 151 8.21 35.00 -4.62
N LEU A 152 9.08 36.00 -4.41
CA LEU A 152 8.79 37.16 -3.58
C LEU A 152 7.83 38.13 -4.29
N LEU A 153 6.74 38.50 -3.62
CA LEU A 153 5.83 39.56 -4.07
C LEU A 153 6.55 40.92 -4.02
N ARG A 154 6.52 41.66 -5.13
CA ARG A 154 7.25 42.91 -5.30
C ARG A 154 6.32 43.98 -5.87
N THR A 155 6.35 45.17 -5.28
CA THR A 155 5.93 46.41 -5.93
C THR A 155 7.00 47.48 -5.67
N PRO A 156 7.08 48.55 -6.48
CA PRO A 156 8.03 49.63 -6.27
C PRO A 156 7.86 50.36 -4.92
N GLU A 157 6.70 50.26 -4.27
CA GLU A 157 6.39 50.95 -3.00
C GLU A 157 6.39 50.02 -1.78
N PHE A 158 6.84 48.77 -1.90
CA PHE A 158 6.73 47.79 -0.81
C PHE A 158 7.48 48.24 0.45
N THR A 159 6.77 48.25 1.58
CA THR A 159 7.36 48.53 2.89
C THR A 159 7.79 47.24 3.59
N LEU A 160 8.59 47.34 4.66
CA LEU A 160 8.92 46.19 5.50
C LEU A 160 7.65 45.54 6.10
N ARG A 161 6.63 46.34 6.43
CA ARG A 161 5.33 45.82 6.87
C ARG A 161 4.66 45.00 5.77
N ASP A 162 4.67 45.47 4.53
CA ASP A 162 4.06 44.74 3.40
C ASP A 162 4.80 43.44 3.10
N LEU A 163 6.11 43.44 3.24
CA LEU A 163 6.95 42.25 3.10
C LEU A 163 6.58 41.17 4.13
N LEU A 164 6.45 41.55 5.40
CA LEU A 164 6.03 40.65 6.47
C LEU A 164 4.58 40.18 6.31
N LEU A 165 3.71 41.01 5.73
CA LEU A 165 2.29 40.68 5.58
C LEU A 165 2.04 39.71 4.41
N HIS A 166 2.74 39.91 3.30
CA HIS A 166 2.45 39.23 2.04
C HIS A 166 3.48 38.17 1.65
N SER A 167 4.73 38.30 2.06
CA SER A 167 5.84 37.54 1.47
C SER A 167 6.61 36.64 2.42
N LEU A 168 6.65 36.92 3.72
CA LEU A 168 7.50 36.20 4.67
C LEU A 168 6.71 35.34 5.66
N ASP A 169 7.10 34.08 5.81
CA ASP A 169 6.41 33.13 6.67
C ASP A 169 6.97 33.19 8.10
N ILE A 170 6.30 33.97 8.95
CA ILE A 170 6.62 34.13 10.38
C ILE A 170 6.10 32.98 11.25
N PHE A 171 5.32 32.05 10.67
CA PHE A 171 4.76 30.90 11.36
C PHE A 171 5.44 29.57 10.98
N ALA A 172 6.39 29.60 10.05
CA ALA A 172 7.17 28.43 9.67
C ALA A 172 7.86 27.79 10.88
N VAL A 173 8.06 26.47 10.79
CA VAL A 173 8.89 25.74 11.75
C VAL A 173 10.36 26.10 11.46
N PRO A 174 11.13 26.59 12.44
CA PRO A 174 12.49 27.08 12.23
C PRO A 174 13.45 25.94 11.82
N SER A 175 14.24 26.19 10.78
CA SER A 175 15.31 25.29 10.35
C SER A 175 16.56 25.42 11.24
N ARG A 176 17.49 24.47 11.13
CA ARG A 176 18.81 24.59 11.81
C ARG A 176 19.58 25.83 11.39
N THR A 177 19.56 26.15 10.10
CA THR A 177 20.16 27.37 9.56
C THR A 177 19.52 28.64 10.10
N PHE A 178 18.22 28.60 10.42
CA PHE A 178 17.53 29.71 11.08
C PHE A 178 18.09 29.92 12.50
N PHE A 179 18.22 28.85 13.29
CA PHE A 179 18.79 28.93 14.66
C PHE A 179 20.25 29.41 14.66
N GLU A 180 21.06 28.92 13.71
CA GLU A 180 22.43 29.40 13.52
C GLU A 180 22.47 30.91 13.27
N LYS A 181 21.67 31.39 12.31
CA LYS A 181 21.56 32.82 12.00
C LYS A 181 21.07 33.63 13.20
N LEU A 182 20.12 33.08 13.97
CA LEU A 182 19.55 33.76 15.13
C LEU A 182 20.55 33.95 16.27
N SER A 183 21.49 33.01 16.43
CA SER A 183 22.52 33.07 17.48
C SER A 183 23.41 34.32 17.36
N TYR A 184 23.65 34.84 16.16
CA TYR A 184 24.43 36.07 15.95
C TYR A 184 23.73 37.34 16.44
N PHE A 185 22.41 37.29 16.64
CA PHE A 185 21.58 38.43 17.04
C PHE A 185 21.11 38.36 18.49
N ALA A 186 21.51 37.32 19.24
CA ALA A 186 21.25 37.19 20.67
C ALA A 186 22.27 38.01 21.47
N ALA A 187 21.78 38.85 22.39
CA ALA A 187 22.65 39.65 23.27
C ALA A 187 23.09 38.87 24.52
N ASP A 188 22.25 37.93 24.98
CA ASP A 188 22.57 37.05 26.10
C ASP A 188 23.38 35.83 25.64
N GLU A 189 24.47 35.53 26.34
CA GLU A 189 25.38 34.44 25.96
C GLU A 189 24.75 33.06 26.19
N ASP A 190 23.89 32.88 27.20
CA ASP A 190 23.22 31.59 27.43
C ASP A 190 22.19 31.31 26.32
N GLN A 191 21.40 32.32 25.93
CA GLN A 191 20.50 32.23 24.77
C GLN A 191 21.25 31.93 23.47
N LYS A 192 22.40 32.60 23.27
CA LYS A 192 23.24 32.40 22.08
C LYS A 192 23.81 30.99 22.00
N ILE A 193 24.34 30.46 23.11
CA ILE A 193 24.81 29.07 23.18
C ILE A 193 23.66 28.13 22.85
N ARG A 194 22.49 28.32 23.46
CA ARG A 194 21.33 27.44 23.25
C ARG A 194 20.83 27.45 21.80
N LEU A 195 20.78 28.63 21.17
CA LEU A 195 20.44 28.77 19.74
C LEU A 195 21.49 28.08 18.85
N PHE A 196 22.77 28.21 19.20
CA PHE A 196 23.85 27.55 18.47
C PHE A 196 23.80 26.03 18.61
N GLU A 197 23.49 25.49 19.80
CA GLU A 197 23.29 24.05 20.00
C GLU A 197 22.25 23.48 19.04
N PHE A 198 21.09 24.14 18.88
CA PHE A 198 20.04 23.70 17.94
C PHE A 198 20.46 23.67 16.47
N SER A 199 21.55 24.35 16.10
CA SER A 199 22.10 24.31 14.75
C SER A 199 23.01 23.10 14.51
N GLN A 200 23.64 22.56 15.56
CA GLN A 200 24.62 21.49 15.45
C GLN A 200 23.97 20.13 15.20
N SER A 201 24.66 19.27 14.44
CA SER A 201 24.19 17.90 14.16
C SER A 201 24.18 17.00 15.39
N GLN A 202 25.05 17.27 16.37
CA GLN A 202 25.16 16.48 17.60
C GLN A 202 23.93 16.62 18.53
N PHE A 203 23.17 17.72 18.42
CA PHE A 203 21.97 17.97 19.24
C PHE A 203 20.68 17.77 18.43
N THR A 204 20.65 16.70 17.63
CA THR A 204 19.53 16.43 16.73
C THR A 204 18.24 16.15 17.50
N ASP A 205 18.33 15.44 18.62
CA ASP A 205 17.18 15.06 19.44
C ASP A 205 16.59 16.29 20.15
N GLU A 206 17.44 17.18 20.67
CA GLU A 206 17.01 18.43 21.30
C GLU A 206 16.37 19.38 20.29
N TYR A 207 16.93 19.50 19.07
CA TYR A 207 16.29 20.25 17.99
C TYR A 207 14.92 19.65 17.62
N TYR A 208 14.84 18.31 17.55
CA TYR A 208 13.60 17.63 17.23
C TYR A 208 12.53 17.88 18.30
N ASP A 209 12.86 17.69 19.58
CA ASP A 209 11.95 17.92 20.70
C ASP A 209 11.57 19.39 20.88
N TYR A 210 12.46 20.34 20.55
CA TYR A 210 12.20 21.76 20.67
C TYR A 210 11.40 22.33 19.49
N ALA A 211 11.78 22.04 18.25
CA ALA A 211 11.19 22.69 17.07
C ALA A 211 10.21 21.78 16.33
N SER A 212 10.67 20.58 15.94
CA SER A 212 9.98 19.73 14.97
C SER A 212 8.75 19.03 15.56
N ARG A 213 8.92 18.36 16.71
CA ARG A 213 7.88 17.61 17.43
C ARG A 213 6.72 18.50 17.89
N PRO A 214 6.93 19.66 18.53
CA PRO A 214 5.84 20.56 18.91
C PRO A 214 5.39 21.51 17.78
N ARG A 215 6.01 21.43 16.60
CA ARG A 215 5.78 22.34 15.47
C ARG A 215 5.84 23.81 15.92
N ARG A 216 6.87 24.15 16.69
CA ARG A 216 7.08 25.48 17.26
C ARG A 216 7.30 26.49 16.13
N SER A 217 6.62 27.63 16.15
CA SER A 217 6.74 28.63 15.10
C SER A 217 7.93 29.55 15.33
N ILE A 218 8.43 30.19 14.26
CA ILE A 218 9.44 31.25 14.37
C ILE A 218 8.98 32.34 15.35
N LEU A 219 7.73 32.80 15.27
CA LEU A 219 7.21 33.82 16.19
C LEU A 219 7.29 33.39 17.67
N GLU A 220 7.04 32.11 17.98
CA GLU A 220 7.19 31.59 19.35
C GLU A 220 8.65 31.51 19.80
N VAL A 221 9.57 31.14 18.90
CA VAL A 221 11.00 31.17 19.19
C VAL A 221 11.46 32.59 19.53
N LEU A 222 11.02 33.59 18.77
CA LEU A 222 11.38 35.00 19.02
C LEU A 222 10.74 35.56 20.30
N GLN A 223 9.63 34.99 20.77
CA GLN A 223 9.04 35.32 22.08
C GLN A 223 9.81 34.69 23.23
N GLU A 224 10.37 33.48 23.04
CA GLU A 224 11.12 32.73 24.05
C GLU A 224 12.55 33.26 24.21
N PHE A 225 13.21 33.61 23.09
CA PHE A 225 14.54 34.23 23.05
C PHE A 225 14.43 35.75 22.98
N ASP A 226 13.97 36.36 24.07
CA ASP A 226 13.60 37.77 24.17
C ASP A 226 14.76 38.77 23.99
N THR A 227 16.02 38.33 24.07
CA THR A 227 17.21 39.18 23.83
C THR A 227 17.61 39.27 22.36
N VAL A 228 17.01 38.44 21.50
CA VAL A 228 17.30 38.44 20.06
C VAL A 228 16.74 39.71 19.41
N ARG A 229 17.60 40.45 18.69
CA ARG A 229 17.20 41.65 17.93
C ARG A 229 17.70 41.58 16.50
N ILE A 230 16.81 41.21 15.59
CA ILE A 230 17.10 41.11 14.16
C ILE A 230 17.10 42.52 13.54
N PRO A 231 18.18 42.94 12.85
CA PRO A 231 18.18 44.17 12.08
C PRO A 231 17.20 44.10 10.88
N ALA A 232 16.48 45.19 10.60
CA ALA A 232 15.49 45.24 9.53
C ALA A 232 16.03 44.85 8.14
N HIS A 233 17.31 45.13 7.85
CA HIS A 233 17.93 44.78 6.58
C HIS A 233 18.22 43.27 6.42
N ALA A 234 18.30 42.51 7.51
CA ALA A 234 18.59 41.08 7.52
C ALA A 234 17.32 40.19 7.43
N VAL A 235 16.14 40.81 7.35
CA VAL A 235 14.85 40.11 7.42
C VAL A 235 14.67 39.09 6.28
N LEU A 236 15.12 39.41 5.07
CA LEU A 236 15.05 38.50 3.91
C LEU A 236 16.00 37.29 4.03
N ASP A 237 17.10 37.43 4.76
CA ASP A 237 18.06 36.35 4.95
C ASP A 237 17.61 35.37 6.04
N ILE A 238 16.75 35.82 6.95
CA ILE A 238 16.35 35.07 8.14
C ILE A 238 14.99 34.42 7.93
N PHE A 239 13.97 35.18 7.50
CA PHE A 239 12.62 34.65 7.38
C PHE A 239 12.42 33.95 6.03
N PRO A 240 11.83 32.74 6.02
CA PRO A 240 11.51 32.06 4.77
C PRO A 240 10.38 32.77 4.02
N VAL A 241 10.32 32.60 2.70
CA VAL A 241 9.24 33.13 1.85
C VAL A 241 7.98 32.27 1.98
N ILE A 242 6.81 32.91 2.05
CA ILE A 242 5.50 32.23 2.01
C ILE A 242 5.37 31.51 0.67
N ARG A 243 5.20 30.19 0.73
CA ARG A 243 4.99 29.37 -0.47
C ARG A 243 3.50 29.30 -0.80
N PRO A 244 3.11 29.37 -2.09
CA PRO A 244 1.72 29.11 -2.48
C PRO A 244 1.29 27.70 -2.11
N ARG A 245 0.00 27.55 -1.80
CA ARG A 245 -0.59 26.24 -1.52
C ARG A 245 -1.41 25.75 -2.69
N GLN A 246 -1.07 24.56 -3.17
CA GLN A 246 -1.75 23.87 -4.26
C GLN A 246 -3.01 23.18 -3.75
N TYR A 247 -4.12 23.41 -4.45
CA TYR A 247 -5.37 22.70 -4.29
C TYR A 247 -5.86 22.21 -5.63
N SER A 248 -6.36 20.97 -5.70
CA SER A 248 -6.97 20.41 -6.90
C SER A 248 -8.31 21.09 -7.18
N ILE A 249 -8.54 21.42 -8.44
CA ILE A 249 -9.83 21.93 -8.91
C ILE A 249 -10.84 20.78 -8.88
N ALA A 250 -11.97 21.01 -8.22
CA ALA A 250 -13.00 20.01 -7.92
C ALA A 250 -14.21 20.04 -8.86
N ASN A 251 -14.24 20.97 -9.82
CA ASN A 251 -15.32 21.10 -10.80
C ASN A 251 -14.81 21.06 -12.25
N TRP A 252 -15.74 20.76 -13.17
CA TRP A 252 -15.54 20.96 -14.61
C TRP A 252 -15.86 22.42 -15.00
N PRO A 253 -15.14 23.03 -15.98
CA PRO A 253 -15.49 24.37 -16.47
C PRO A 253 -16.90 24.37 -17.07
N GLN A 254 -17.85 25.00 -16.39
CA GLN A 254 -19.12 25.33 -17.02
C GLN A 254 -18.90 26.55 -17.91
N VAL A 255 -18.71 26.34 -19.22
CA VAL A 255 -18.87 27.41 -20.20
C VAL A 255 -20.36 27.77 -20.18
N GLY A 256 -20.68 28.99 -19.77
CA GLY A 256 -22.05 29.43 -19.46
C GLY A 256 -23.10 28.99 -20.47
N GLY A 257 -23.89 27.99 -20.10
CA GLY A 257 -25.06 27.53 -20.85
C GLY A 257 -26.32 28.25 -20.37
N GLY A 258 -26.55 29.45 -20.89
CA GLY A 258 -27.79 30.19 -20.70
C GLY A 258 -27.83 31.39 -21.62
N ALA A 259 -28.69 31.34 -22.66
CA ALA A 259 -28.90 32.45 -23.58
C ALA A 259 -29.26 33.73 -22.81
N GLY A 260 -28.35 34.72 -22.76
CA GLY A 260 -28.71 36.10 -22.43
C GLY A 260 -27.84 36.92 -21.47
N SER A 261 -26.69 36.47 -20.95
CA SER A 261 -25.88 37.35 -20.07
C SER A 261 -24.36 37.18 -20.20
N ALA A 262 -23.74 38.23 -20.77
CA ALA A 262 -22.37 38.75 -20.63
C ALA A 262 -21.22 37.78 -20.25
N GLU A 263 -20.44 37.45 -21.28
CA GLU A 263 -18.96 37.44 -21.40
C GLU A 263 -18.07 37.25 -20.14
N ASP A 264 -17.18 36.24 -20.25
CA ASP A 264 -15.89 36.09 -19.56
C ASP A 264 -15.88 35.99 -18.03
N THR A 265 -16.71 35.12 -17.46
CA THR A 265 -16.56 34.68 -16.05
C THR A 265 -16.43 33.16 -15.95
N VAL A 266 -15.49 32.71 -15.11
CA VAL A 266 -15.17 31.31 -14.89
C VAL A 266 -15.23 31.01 -13.39
N GLU A 267 -15.95 29.95 -13.01
CA GLU A 267 -16.08 29.50 -11.63
C GLU A 267 -15.19 28.28 -11.34
N ILE A 268 -14.40 28.35 -10.26
CA ILE A 268 -13.52 27.28 -9.78
C ILE A 268 -13.98 26.85 -8.38
N GLU A 269 -14.13 25.55 -8.18
CA GLU A 269 -14.45 24.97 -6.87
C GLU A 269 -13.25 24.24 -6.29
N LEU A 270 -12.98 24.44 -5.00
CA LEU A 270 -11.94 23.73 -4.25
C LEU A 270 -12.54 23.07 -3.02
N VAL A 271 -12.12 21.84 -2.74
CA VAL A 271 -12.47 21.13 -1.51
C VAL A 271 -11.26 21.13 -0.58
N VAL A 272 -11.36 21.87 0.53
CA VAL A 272 -10.23 22.18 1.41
C VAL A 272 -10.49 21.67 2.82
N ALA A 273 -9.65 20.75 3.28
CA ALA A 273 -9.59 20.37 4.68
C ALA A 273 -8.69 21.35 5.46
N LEU A 274 -9.27 22.03 6.45
CA LEU A 274 -8.54 22.97 7.29
C LEU A 274 -7.66 22.22 8.30
N VAL A 275 -6.37 22.56 8.31
CA VAL A 275 -5.39 21.96 9.22
C VAL A 275 -5.51 22.61 10.60
N LYS A 276 -6.03 21.85 11.56
CA LYS A 276 -6.18 22.26 12.96
C LYS A 276 -5.95 21.06 13.88
N TYR A 277 -4.89 21.08 14.67
CA TYR A 277 -4.52 19.97 15.55
C TYR A 277 -3.88 20.49 16.84
N ARG A 278 -3.74 19.63 17.85
CA ARG A 278 -2.98 19.94 19.07
C ARG A 278 -1.63 19.22 19.01
N THR A 279 -0.60 19.88 19.50
CA THR A 279 0.74 19.28 19.66
C THR A 279 0.98 18.94 21.13
N VAL A 280 2.15 18.36 21.43
CA VAL A 280 2.61 18.09 22.81
C VAL A 280 2.50 19.32 23.73
N LEU A 281 2.55 20.54 23.17
CA LEU A 281 2.36 21.78 23.93
C LEU A 281 0.90 22.07 24.31
N ARG A 282 -0.08 21.19 24.01
CA ARG A 282 -1.54 21.39 24.16
C ARG A 282 -2.14 22.61 23.46
N ARG A 283 -1.31 23.39 22.75
CA ARG A 283 -1.74 24.53 21.94
C ARG A 283 -2.32 24.06 20.62
N VAL A 284 -3.39 24.73 20.19
CA VAL A 284 -4.01 24.51 18.88
C VAL A 284 -3.09 25.09 17.81
N ARG A 285 -2.54 24.23 16.96
CA ARG A 285 -1.80 24.59 15.75
C ARG A 285 -2.75 24.71 14.58
N ARG A 286 -2.56 25.76 13.78
CA ARG A 286 -3.27 25.98 12.51
C ARG A 286 -2.23 26.24 11.42
N GLY A 287 -2.44 25.69 10.23
CA GLY A 287 -1.63 26.08 9.07
C GLY A 287 -1.90 27.53 8.68
N LEU A 288 -0.91 28.25 8.15
CA LEU A 288 -1.06 29.66 7.71
C LEU A 288 -2.25 29.83 6.76
N VAL A 289 -2.27 29.01 5.68
CA VAL A 289 -3.32 29.04 4.65
C VAL A 289 -4.66 28.59 5.24
N SER A 290 -4.68 27.57 6.10
CA SER A 290 -5.94 27.12 6.73
C SER A 290 -6.53 28.17 7.66
N ARG A 291 -5.70 28.87 8.45
CA ARG A 291 -6.14 29.99 9.29
C ARG A 291 -6.64 31.16 8.44
N TYR A 292 -5.94 31.45 7.34
CA TYR A 292 -6.36 32.48 6.39
C TYR A 292 -7.73 32.17 5.78
N LEU A 293 -7.94 30.94 5.28
CA LEU A 293 -9.21 30.49 4.67
C LEU A 293 -10.35 30.32 5.68
N GLU A 294 -10.06 29.98 6.95
CA GLU A 294 -11.06 29.85 8.02
C GLU A 294 -11.82 31.16 8.24
N ASP A 295 -11.07 32.28 8.19
CA ASP A 295 -11.53 33.64 8.50
C ASP A 295 -11.70 34.54 7.25
N LEU A 296 -11.57 33.98 6.03
CA LEU A 296 -11.67 34.75 4.77
C LEU A 296 -13.14 35.04 4.42
N PRO A 297 -13.56 36.32 4.36
CA PRO A 297 -14.95 36.66 4.08
C PRO A 297 -15.26 36.52 2.58
N GLU A 298 -16.52 36.18 2.30
CA GLU A 298 -17.03 36.12 0.93
C GLU A 298 -16.97 37.50 0.27
N GLY A 299 -16.68 37.51 -1.04
CA GLY A 299 -16.41 38.73 -1.82
C GLY A 299 -14.96 39.19 -1.82
N THR A 300 -14.08 38.57 -1.02
CA THR A 300 -12.65 38.91 -1.01
C THR A 300 -11.96 38.48 -2.29
N GLU A 301 -11.14 39.36 -2.86
CA GLU A 301 -10.27 39.05 -4.00
C GLU A 301 -8.93 38.52 -3.50
N ILE A 302 -8.53 37.36 -4.03
CA ILE A 302 -7.26 36.74 -3.72
C ILE A 302 -6.45 36.52 -4.98
N LEU A 303 -5.13 36.56 -4.80
CA LEU A 303 -4.18 36.26 -5.86
C LEU A 303 -4.12 34.74 -6.05
N VAL A 304 -4.34 34.28 -7.27
CA VAL A 304 -4.24 32.88 -7.64
C VAL A 304 -3.34 32.68 -8.84
N GLN A 305 -2.80 31.48 -8.97
CA GLN A 305 -2.05 31.07 -10.15
C GLN A 305 -2.48 29.66 -10.55
N GLU A 306 -2.94 29.53 -11.78
CA GLU A 306 -3.22 28.24 -12.39
C GLU A 306 -1.91 27.48 -12.60
N ARG A 307 -1.91 26.18 -12.32
CA ARG A 307 -0.83 25.28 -12.71
C ARG A 307 -1.43 24.05 -13.39
N ARG A 308 -1.17 23.95 -14.68
CA ARG A 308 -1.57 22.80 -15.50
C ARG A 308 -0.81 21.56 -15.08
N SER A 309 -1.56 20.50 -14.79
CA SER A 309 -1.00 19.20 -14.41
C SER A 309 -0.54 18.41 -15.66
N HIS A 310 -1.08 18.74 -16.84
CA HIS A 310 -0.74 18.14 -18.13
C HIS A 310 -0.13 19.15 -19.10
N VAL A 311 1.03 18.82 -19.69
CA VAL A 311 1.56 19.46 -20.90
C VAL A 311 0.87 18.79 -22.08
N GLU A 312 -0.04 19.49 -22.75
CA GLU A 312 -0.67 18.99 -23.97
C GLU A 312 0.38 18.76 -25.06
N LYS A 313 0.45 17.53 -25.60
CA LYS A 313 0.92 17.32 -26.97
C LYS A 313 -0.18 17.85 -27.88
N GLY A 314 0.09 18.95 -28.58
CA GLY A 314 -0.87 19.57 -29.49
C GLY A 314 -1.47 18.55 -30.47
N GLY A 315 -2.77 18.34 -30.36
CA GLY A 315 -3.59 17.51 -31.24
C GLY A 315 -4.99 18.11 -31.28
N THR A 316 -5.42 18.48 -32.47
CA THR A 316 -6.67 19.17 -32.81
C THR A 316 -7.90 18.56 -32.17
N GLU A 317 -8.74 19.43 -31.61
CA GLU A 317 -10.08 19.18 -31.10
C GLU A 317 -10.91 18.31 -32.06
N THR A 318 -11.20 17.08 -31.63
CA THR A 318 -12.30 16.28 -32.16
C THR A 318 -13.32 16.11 -31.05
N GLU A 319 -14.55 16.55 -31.34
CA GLU A 319 -15.75 16.44 -30.53
C GLU A 319 -15.84 15.09 -29.83
N ILE A 320 -15.96 15.13 -28.49
CA ILE A 320 -16.10 13.94 -27.65
C ILE A 320 -17.54 13.42 -27.82
N GLU A 321 -17.73 12.45 -28.71
CA GLU A 321 -18.85 11.52 -28.62
C GLU A 321 -18.69 10.70 -27.32
N MET A 322 -19.69 10.77 -26.42
CA MET A 322 -19.69 10.05 -25.14
C MET A 322 -19.62 8.53 -25.36
N PRO A 323 -18.53 7.85 -24.95
CA PRO A 323 -18.55 6.40 -24.80
C PRO A 323 -18.94 6.08 -23.35
N THR A 324 -19.90 5.19 -23.16
CA THR A 324 -20.16 4.53 -21.88
C THR A 324 -19.22 3.32 -21.70
N PRO A 325 -18.15 3.47 -20.91
CA PRO A 325 -17.77 2.48 -19.92
C PRO A 325 -18.05 3.07 -18.54
N THR A 326 -18.77 2.33 -17.69
CA THR A 326 -19.06 2.71 -16.31
C THR A 326 -17.74 3.02 -15.59
N THR A 327 -17.54 4.27 -15.19
CA THR A 327 -16.31 4.69 -14.49
C THR A 327 -16.37 4.23 -13.04
N ASP A 328 -15.43 3.40 -12.60
CA ASP A 328 -15.39 2.93 -11.21
C ASP A 328 -14.84 4.01 -10.28
N LEU A 329 -15.66 4.45 -9.30
CA LEU A 329 -15.27 5.42 -8.27
C LEU A 329 -15.10 4.71 -6.93
N TYR A 330 -13.85 4.61 -6.46
CA TYR A 330 -13.52 4.12 -5.13
C TYR A 330 -13.39 5.30 -4.16
N PHE A 331 -14.32 5.43 -3.21
CA PHE A 331 -14.35 6.53 -2.25
C PHE A 331 -14.23 6.02 -0.81
N GLY A 332 -13.28 6.55 -0.04
CA GLY A 332 -13.05 6.17 1.35
C GLY A 332 -13.17 7.33 2.33
N CYS A 333 -13.92 7.15 3.42
CA CYS A 333 -13.97 8.12 4.53
C CYS A 333 -14.14 7.40 5.90
N ARG A 334 -14.33 8.15 7.00
CA ARG A 334 -14.50 7.58 8.34
C ARG A 334 -15.91 7.07 8.57
N ASN A 335 -16.89 7.91 8.36
CA ASN A 335 -18.28 7.62 8.66
C ASN A 335 -19.17 8.13 7.53
N ARG A 336 -20.15 7.31 7.13
CA ARG A 336 -21.08 7.64 6.05
C ARG A 336 -21.87 8.91 6.33
N GLU A 337 -22.26 9.13 7.58
CA GLU A 337 -23.08 10.29 7.96
C GLU A 337 -22.27 11.57 8.15
N SER A 338 -20.94 11.48 8.34
CA SER A 338 -20.14 12.61 8.80
C SER A 338 -19.17 13.18 7.76
N ASP A 339 -18.59 12.33 6.92
CA ASP A 339 -17.53 12.72 5.98
C ASP A 339 -17.64 11.97 4.65
N PHE A 340 -18.85 11.50 4.29
CA PHE A 340 -19.16 11.07 2.92
C PHE A 340 -19.39 12.28 2.01
N HIS A 341 -18.28 12.96 1.68
CA HIS A 341 -18.30 14.15 0.82
C HIS A 341 -18.95 13.85 -0.53
N PHE A 342 -19.87 14.73 -0.96
CA PHE A 342 -20.63 14.60 -2.20
C PHE A 342 -21.42 13.30 -2.35
N GLY A 343 -21.73 12.62 -1.24
CA GLY A 343 -22.41 11.31 -1.28
C GLY A 343 -23.71 11.29 -2.07
N GLY A 344 -24.51 12.37 -1.99
CA GLY A 344 -25.73 12.50 -2.80
C GLY A 344 -25.47 12.63 -4.30
N GLU A 345 -24.40 13.33 -4.70
CA GLU A 345 -24.01 13.47 -6.12
C GLU A 345 -23.45 12.15 -6.66
N TRP A 346 -22.62 11.44 -5.88
CA TRP A 346 -22.11 10.12 -6.29
C TRP A 346 -23.24 9.11 -6.46
N GLN A 347 -24.20 9.08 -5.54
CA GLN A 347 -25.37 8.21 -5.64
C GLN A 347 -26.23 8.57 -6.85
N HIS A 348 -26.44 9.85 -7.11
CA HIS A 348 -27.18 10.30 -8.29
C HIS A 348 -26.49 9.85 -9.60
N LEU A 349 -25.16 9.96 -9.69
CA LEU A 349 -24.40 9.52 -10.86
C LEU A 349 -24.40 8.00 -11.04
N GLU A 350 -24.40 7.25 -9.94
CA GLU A 350 -24.56 5.79 -9.95
C GLU A 350 -25.97 5.38 -10.43
N GLU A 351 -27.02 6.04 -9.94
CA GLU A 351 -28.41 5.82 -10.38
C GLU A 351 -28.60 6.09 -11.88
N HIS A 352 -27.83 7.03 -12.45
CA HIS A 352 -27.86 7.36 -13.88
C HIS A 352 -26.88 6.52 -14.71
N GLY A 353 -26.21 5.53 -14.11
CA GLY A 353 -25.31 4.61 -14.79
C GLY A 353 -24.02 5.25 -15.30
N VAL A 354 -23.65 6.43 -14.80
CA VAL A 354 -22.43 7.15 -15.19
C VAL A 354 -21.20 6.56 -14.50
N ILE A 355 -21.34 6.18 -13.23
CA ILE A 355 -20.27 5.62 -12.39
C ILE A 355 -20.69 4.31 -11.72
N SER A 356 -19.73 3.47 -11.35
CA SER A 356 -19.91 2.39 -10.38
C SER A 356 -19.29 2.83 -9.04
N LEU A 357 -20.09 2.95 -7.99
CA LEU A 357 -19.64 3.55 -6.73
C LEU A 357 -19.24 2.49 -5.70
N HIS A 358 -17.97 2.49 -5.31
CA HIS A 358 -17.43 1.63 -4.27
C HIS A 358 -17.04 2.48 -3.05
N THR A 359 -17.84 2.44 -1.98
CA THR A 359 -17.59 3.23 -0.77
C THR A 359 -17.00 2.40 0.37
N ALA A 360 -16.09 3.00 1.13
CA ALA A 360 -15.50 2.40 2.31
C ALA A 360 -15.56 3.38 3.50
N PHE A 361 -16.25 2.99 4.58
CA PHE A 361 -16.42 3.77 5.81
C PHE A 361 -15.63 3.15 6.97
N SER A 362 -14.44 3.67 7.27
CA SER A 362 -13.46 3.03 8.19
C SER A 362 -13.89 2.91 9.66
N ARG A 363 -14.88 3.69 10.11
CA ARG A 363 -15.32 3.79 11.51
C ARG A 363 -16.80 3.48 11.72
N ASP A 364 -17.56 3.15 10.67
CA ASP A 364 -18.95 2.71 10.80
C ASP A 364 -19.02 1.23 11.24
N ALA A 365 -19.94 0.94 12.17
CA ALA A 365 -20.04 -0.37 12.81
C ALA A 365 -20.38 -1.54 11.87
N GLN A 366 -20.92 -1.24 10.68
CA GLN A 366 -21.36 -2.24 9.67
C GLN A 366 -20.35 -2.46 8.52
N THR A 367 -19.31 -1.63 8.38
CA THR A 367 -18.30 -1.75 7.30
C THR A 367 -17.13 -2.69 7.62
N LYS A 368 -17.24 -3.47 8.71
CA LYS A 368 -16.26 -4.49 9.11
C LYS A 368 -16.01 -5.59 8.07
N VAL A 369 -16.71 -5.60 6.94
CA VAL A 369 -16.57 -6.59 5.86
C VAL A 369 -15.81 -6.04 4.62
N LEU A 370 -15.62 -4.72 4.46
CA LEU A 370 -15.17 -4.15 3.18
C LEU A 370 -13.83 -3.37 3.18
N MET A 371 -13.14 -3.24 4.33
CA MET A 371 -11.85 -2.53 4.41
C MET A 371 -10.62 -3.44 4.64
N THR A 372 -10.54 -4.54 3.90
CA THR A 372 -9.30 -5.35 3.77
C THR A 372 -8.78 -5.50 2.34
N ALA A 373 -9.33 -4.76 1.37
CA ALA A 373 -8.81 -4.66 0.00
C ALA A 373 -8.97 -3.20 -0.46
N SER A 374 -7.98 -2.34 -0.74
CA SER A 374 -6.56 -2.43 -1.16
C SER A 374 -5.91 -1.03 -0.97
N PRO A 375 -4.64 -0.73 -1.35
CA PRO A 375 -3.41 -1.52 -1.38
C PRO A 375 -2.30 -0.80 -0.57
N ALA A 376 -1.96 -1.31 0.61
CA ALA A 376 -0.71 -0.97 1.31
C ALA A 376 -0.41 -2.06 2.35
N THR A 377 -0.12 -3.27 1.88
CA THR A 377 0.29 -4.38 2.73
C THR A 377 1.36 -5.20 2.02
N SER A 378 2.60 -4.72 2.09
CA SER A 378 3.73 -5.63 2.23
C SER A 378 3.65 -6.20 3.64
N SER A 379 3.65 -7.52 3.77
CA SER A 379 3.65 -8.31 5.01
C SER A 379 2.36 -8.27 5.85
N LEU A 380 1.49 -9.26 5.65
CA LEU A 380 0.82 -10.08 6.69
C LEU A 380 -0.32 -10.88 6.03
N SER A 381 -0.12 -12.18 5.85
CA SER A 381 -1.10 -13.13 5.32
C SER A 381 -1.44 -14.17 6.38
N ILE A 382 -2.54 -13.99 7.12
CA ILE A 382 -3.20 -15.08 7.85
C ILE A 382 -4.72 -14.85 7.75
N LEU A 383 -5.42 -15.82 7.14
CA LEU A 383 -6.87 -15.92 6.93
C LEU A 383 -7.48 -15.02 5.82
N GLU A 384 -7.03 -15.21 4.58
CA GLU A 384 -7.92 -15.11 3.42
C GLU A 384 -8.24 -16.54 2.94
N PRO A 385 -9.45 -16.84 2.43
CA PRO A 385 -9.59 -17.97 1.51
C PRO A 385 -8.56 -17.72 0.42
N THR A 386 -7.63 -18.65 0.23
CA THR A 386 -6.49 -18.52 -0.69
C THR A 386 -6.96 -17.89 -2.00
N ARG A 387 -6.71 -16.57 -2.19
CA ARG A 387 -6.98 -15.94 -3.48
C ARG A 387 -6.14 -16.73 -4.51
N PRO A 388 -6.71 -17.16 -5.65
CA PRO A 388 -5.93 -17.83 -6.67
C PRO A 388 -4.75 -16.91 -7.02
N ARG A 389 -3.53 -17.44 -6.99
CA ARG A 389 -2.35 -16.68 -7.42
C ARG A 389 -2.56 -16.35 -8.91
N ASN A 390 -2.66 -15.07 -9.23
CA ASN A 390 -2.78 -14.63 -10.62
C ASN A 390 -1.45 -14.87 -11.33
N LEU A 391 -1.49 -15.45 -12.53
CA LEU A 391 -0.30 -15.58 -13.38
C LEU A 391 0.07 -14.20 -13.93
N HIS A 392 1.28 -13.74 -13.70
CA HIS A 392 1.78 -12.49 -14.26
C HIS A 392 2.40 -12.72 -15.64
N VAL A 393 1.75 -12.20 -16.69
CA VAL A 393 2.14 -12.38 -18.09
C VAL A 393 2.72 -11.08 -18.63
N LEU A 394 3.97 -11.12 -19.08
CA LEU A 394 4.60 -10.00 -19.78
C LEU A 394 4.58 -10.28 -21.29
N VAL A 395 3.87 -9.47 -22.06
CA VAL A 395 3.80 -9.58 -23.53
C VAL A 395 4.75 -8.56 -24.14
N ALA A 396 5.58 -8.95 -25.09
CA ALA A 396 6.41 -8.01 -25.84
C ALA A 396 6.33 -8.24 -27.35
N SER A 397 6.31 -7.14 -28.10
CA SER A 397 6.32 -7.16 -29.56
C SER A 397 7.27 -6.12 -30.11
N THR A 398 8.12 -6.53 -31.04
CA THR A 398 9.04 -5.65 -31.78
C THR A 398 8.55 -5.45 -33.20
N GLY A 399 8.66 -4.23 -33.71
CA GLY A 399 8.22 -3.79 -35.04
C GLY A 399 7.10 -2.76 -34.96
N SER A 400 7.28 -1.63 -35.65
CA SER A 400 6.35 -0.48 -35.63
C SER A 400 4.92 -0.78 -36.11
N ARG A 401 4.73 -1.82 -36.91
CA ARG A 401 3.39 -2.28 -37.37
C ARG A 401 2.92 -3.57 -36.69
N ASP A 402 3.76 -4.15 -35.84
CA ASP A 402 3.54 -5.46 -35.23
C ASP A 402 2.96 -5.37 -33.80
N THR A 403 2.79 -4.16 -33.24
CA THR A 403 2.07 -3.92 -31.97
C THR A 403 0.62 -4.41 -31.99
N SER A 404 0.01 -4.51 -33.18
CA SER A 404 -1.35 -5.04 -33.35
C SER A 404 -1.48 -6.49 -32.85
N TRP A 405 -0.41 -7.29 -32.91
CA TRP A 405 -0.38 -8.66 -32.39
C TRP A 405 -0.42 -8.71 -30.87
N ALA A 406 0.38 -7.87 -30.20
CA ALA A 406 0.35 -7.73 -28.75
C ALA A 406 -1.04 -7.26 -28.27
N GLN A 407 -1.63 -6.28 -28.96
CA GLN A 407 -2.98 -5.81 -28.66
C GLN A 407 -4.01 -6.93 -28.76
N TYR A 408 -3.98 -7.74 -29.83
CA TYR A 408 -4.93 -8.83 -29.99
C TYR A 408 -4.71 -9.93 -28.93
N LEU A 409 -3.47 -10.22 -28.52
CA LEU A 409 -3.18 -11.19 -27.44
C LEU A 409 -3.74 -10.73 -26.11
N VAL A 410 -3.44 -9.48 -25.72
CA VAL A 410 -3.88 -8.91 -24.45
C VAL A 410 -5.41 -8.92 -24.36
N LEU A 411 -6.11 -8.48 -25.41
CA LEU A 411 -7.58 -8.43 -25.40
C LEU A 411 -8.24 -9.82 -25.26
N ASN A 412 -7.69 -10.87 -25.86
CA ASN A 412 -8.24 -12.23 -25.74
C ASN A 412 -7.87 -12.92 -24.42
N LEU A 413 -6.76 -12.52 -23.80
CA LEU A 413 -6.31 -13.06 -22.52
C LEU A 413 -6.98 -12.34 -21.34
N ALA A 414 -7.26 -11.04 -21.47
CA ALA A 414 -7.93 -10.20 -20.46
C ALA A 414 -9.34 -10.70 -20.08
N THR A 415 -9.96 -11.56 -20.89
CA THR A 415 -11.26 -12.19 -20.56
C THR A 415 -11.16 -13.20 -19.41
N SER A 416 -9.97 -13.61 -18.99
CA SER A 416 -9.78 -14.65 -17.96
C SER A 416 -9.48 -14.03 -16.59
N GLN A 417 -10.18 -14.46 -15.53
CA GLN A 417 -10.15 -13.82 -14.20
C GLN A 417 -8.86 -14.04 -13.38
N ASN A 418 -7.92 -14.89 -13.84
CA ASN A 418 -6.76 -15.34 -13.05
C ASN A 418 -5.40 -14.90 -13.62
N MET A 419 -5.36 -13.84 -14.44
CA MET A 419 -4.11 -13.37 -15.08
C MET A 419 -3.97 -11.85 -14.95
N ASP A 420 -2.76 -11.38 -14.66
CA ASP A 420 -2.39 -9.97 -14.76
C ASP A 420 -1.41 -9.80 -15.93
N ILE A 421 -1.69 -8.86 -16.83
CA ILE A 421 -0.99 -8.77 -18.11
C ILE A 421 -0.36 -7.38 -18.24
N ARG A 422 0.91 -7.34 -18.64
CA ARG A 422 1.67 -6.13 -18.93
C ARG A 422 2.30 -6.24 -20.31
N ALA A 423 2.51 -5.12 -20.99
CA ALA A 423 3.06 -5.13 -22.34
C ALA A 423 4.30 -4.26 -22.53
N VAL A 424 5.28 -4.70 -23.32
CA VAL A 424 6.44 -3.91 -23.77
C VAL A 424 6.46 -3.87 -25.29
N VAL A 425 6.22 -2.71 -25.89
CA VAL A 425 6.00 -2.59 -27.34
C VAL A 425 6.78 -1.43 -27.95
N ASP A 426 7.18 -1.58 -29.22
CA ASP A 426 7.91 -0.52 -29.94
C ASP A 426 7.05 0.72 -30.17
N ASP A 427 5.76 0.59 -30.49
CA ASP A 427 4.87 1.74 -30.67
C ASP A 427 3.56 1.49 -29.92
N PRO A 428 3.34 2.07 -28.72
CA PRO A 428 2.14 1.81 -27.93
C PRO A 428 0.89 2.36 -28.64
N VAL A 429 -0.13 1.51 -28.75
CA VAL A 429 -1.41 1.84 -29.37
C VAL A 429 -2.40 2.19 -28.25
N PRO A 430 -3.24 3.23 -28.39
CA PRO A 430 -4.17 3.65 -27.33
C PRO A 430 -5.09 2.55 -26.80
N ARG A 431 -5.55 1.64 -27.68
CA ARG A 431 -6.37 0.48 -27.28
C ARG A 431 -5.62 -0.54 -26.41
N LEU A 432 -4.31 -0.65 -26.57
CA LEU A 432 -3.46 -1.51 -25.74
C LEU A 432 -3.21 -0.84 -24.37
N GLU A 433 -2.98 0.47 -24.35
CA GLU A 433 -2.82 1.27 -23.12
C GLU A 433 -4.08 1.29 -22.25
N GLN A 434 -5.27 1.22 -22.88
CA GLN A 434 -6.54 1.07 -22.17
C GLN A 434 -6.73 -0.33 -21.56
N ALA A 435 -6.11 -1.36 -22.13
CA ALA A 435 -6.32 -2.75 -21.73
C ALA A 435 -5.30 -3.24 -20.68
N CYS A 436 -4.07 -2.73 -20.69
CA CYS A 436 -3.01 -3.13 -19.77
C CYS A 436 -1.96 -2.03 -19.58
N THR A 437 -1.13 -2.14 -18.52
CA THR A 437 0.03 -1.25 -18.39
C THR A 437 1.04 -1.56 -19.49
N THR A 438 1.40 -0.54 -20.29
CA THR A 438 2.35 -0.68 -21.39
C THR A 438 3.62 0.13 -21.17
N TRP A 439 4.75 -0.42 -21.62
CA TRP A 439 6.04 0.26 -21.66
C TRP A 439 6.53 0.35 -23.10
N HIS A 440 7.11 1.49 -23.44
CA HIS A 440 7.71 1.71 -24.75
C HIS A 440 9.11 1.09 -24.81
N ASN A 441 9.37 0.26 -25.82
CA ASN A 441 10.67 -0.37 -26.04
C ASN A 441 11.69 0.64 -26.62
N ARG A 442 12.20 1.53 -25.76
CA ARG A 442 13.17 2.56 -26.15
C ARG A 442 14.58 2.00 -26.30
N SER A 443 15.33 2.55 -27.25
CA SER A 443 16.78 2.41 -27.27
C SER A 443 17.40 3.22 -26.13
N LEU A 444 18.32 2.58 -25.40
CA LEU A 444 19.08 3.08 -24.27
C LEU A 444 20.54 3.37 -24.65
N ALA A 445 20.88 3.26 -25.94
CA ALA A 445 22.20 3.60 -26.46
C ALA A 445 22.37 5.12 -26.52
N ILE A 446 23.50 5.62 -26.03
CA ILE A 446 23.88 7.04 -26.15
C ILE A 446 24.04 7.35 -27.65
N PRO A 447 23.29 8.31 -28.22
CA PRO A 447 23.43 8.62 -29.63
C PRO A 447 24.84 9.18 -29.92
N PRO A 448 25.45 8.83 -31.07
CA PRO A 448 26.74 9.39 -31.45
C PRO A 448 26.63 10.93 -31.62
N PRO A 449 27.68 11.69 -31.26
CA PRO A 449 27.63 13.16 -31.18
C PRO A 449 27.26 13.87 -32.49
N ASP A 450 27.37 13.19 -33.64
CA ASP A 450 27.08 13.77 -34.96
C ASP A 450 25.59 13.89 -35.29
N LEU A 451 24.71 13.10 -34.65
CA LEU A 451 23.26 13.15 -34.90
C LEU A 451 22.52 14.20 -34.04
N LEU A 452 23.19 14.82 -33.07
CA LEU A 452 22.65 15.92 -32.25
C LEU A 452 22.57 17.26 -33.02
N LYS A 453 23.05 17.32 -34.26
CA LYS A 453 23.13 18.57 -35.04
C LYS A 453 22.05 18.76 -36.12
N GLN A 454 21.12 17.82 -36.32
CA GLN A 454 20.19 17.86 -37.48
C GLN A 454 18.69 17.90 -37.16
N SER A 455 18.29 18.14 -35.91
CA SER A 455 16.89 18.48 -35.58
C SER A 455 16.81 19.82 -34.84
N PRO A 456 16.11 20.85 -35.37
CA PRO A 456 16.05 22.19 -34.78
C PRO A 456 15.03 22.31 -33.63
N THR A 457 14.90 21.29 -32.79
CA THR A 457 14.02 21.30 -31.60
C THR A 457 14.73 20.60 -30.45
N ASP A 458 15.04 21.39 -29.42
CA ASP A 458 15.48 21.06 -28.05
C ASP A 458 16.51 19.94 -27.83
N PRO A 459 17.71 20.25 -27.29
CA PRO A 459 18.63 19.23 -26.83
C PRO A 459 18.11 18.65 -25.51
N VAL A 460 17.36 17.54 -25.58
CA VAL A 460 17.04 16.72 -24.40
C VAL A 460 18.35 16.09 -23.92
N GLN A 461 18.95 16.70 -22.89
CA GLN A 461 19.92 16.02 -22.04
C GLN A 461 19.20 14.82 -21.41
N GLN A 462 19.35 13.63 -21.98
CA GLN A 462 19.01 12.38 -21.28
C GLN A 462 19.86 12.33 -20.00
N GLY A 463 19.27 12.70 -18.88
CA GLY A 463 19.99 12.74 -17.61
C GLY A 463 20.39 11.32 -17.16
N PRO A 464 21.49 11.16 -16.41
CA PRO A 464 21.85 9.86 -15.80
C PRO A 464 20.73 9.25 -14.95
N ASN A 465 19.82 10.08 -14.43
CA ASN A 465 18.63 9.64 -13.68
C ASN A 465 17.58 8.93 -14.54
N GLU A 466 17.35 9.33 -15.79
CA GLU A 466 16.34 8.70 -16.65
C GLU A 466 16.76 7.29 -17.08
N LEU A 467 18.04 7.12 -17.41
CA LEU A 467 18.61 5.82 -17.69
C LEU A 467 18.46 4.90 -16.48
N GLU A 468 18.83 5.37 -15.28
CA GLU A 468 18.70 4.58 -14.05
C GLU A 468 17.24 4.25 -13.70
N MET A 469 16.29 5.13 -14.04
CA MET A 469 14.86 4.84 -13.92
C MET A 469 14.41 3.72 -14.87
N CYS A 470 14.76 3.78 -16.16
CA CYS A 470 14.46 2.69 -17.10
C CYS A 470 15.14 1.38 -16.66
N ARG A 471 16.34 1.49 -16.09
CA ARG A 471 17.04 0.34 -15.55
C ARG A 471 16.28 -0.33 -14.42
N LYS A 472 15.81 0.46 -13.46
CA LYS A 472 14.98 0.00 -12.35
C LYS A 472 13.67 -0.63 -12.83
N GLN A 473 12.98 0.03 -13.75
CA GLN A 473 11.74 -0.49 -14.34
C GLN A 473 11.92 -1.86 -15.02
N ALA A 474 13.05 -2.10 -15.69
CA ALA A 474 13.33 -3.40 -16.29
C ALA A 474 13.49 -4.51 -15.22
N CYS A 475 14.16 -4.20 -14.11
CA CYS A 475 14.29 -5.12 -12.98
C CYS A 475 12.92 -5.42 -12.35
N ASP A 476 12.13 -4.36 -12.09
CA ASP A 476 10.79 -4.50 -11.50
C ASP A 476 9.87 -5.39 -12.38
N LEU A 477 9.99 -5.29 -13.71
CA LEU A 477 9.22 -6.13 -14.64
C LEU A 477 9.69 -7.59 -14.66
N VAL A 478 10.99 -7.85 -14.54
CA VAL A 478 11.55 -9.21 -14.46
C VAL A 478 11.12 -9.89 -13.16
N ASP A 479 11.15 -9.16 -12.04
CA ASP A 479 10.75 -9.70 -10.74
C ASP A 479 9.24 -9.97 -10.70
N TRP A 480 8.44 -9.08 -11.30
CA TRP A 480 6.99 -9.19 -11.37
C TRP A 480 6.50 -10.33 -12.29
N ALA A 481 7.06 -10.49 -13.49
CA ALA A 481 6.53 -11.41 -14.50
C ALA A 481 6.85 -12.88 -14.21
N ASP A 482 5.90 -13.80 -14.41
CA ASP A 482 6.09 -15.26 -14.31
C ASP A 482 6.39 -15.90 -15.68
N ILE A 483 5.84 -15.33 -16.75
CA ILE A 483 6.03 -15.76 -18.14
C ILE A 483 6.26 -14.56 -19.05
N LEU A 484 7.17 -14.70 -20.03
CA LEU A 484 7.42 -13.71 -21.08
C LEU A 484 6.92 -14.24 -22.43
N VAL A 485 6.12 -13.45 -23.14
CA VAL A 485 5.56 -13.80 -24.46
C VAL A 485 6.08 -12.82 -25.50
N LEU A 486 6.96 -13.29 -26.38
CA LEU A 486 7.57 -12.51 -27.46
C LEU A 486 6.79 -12.78 -28.76
N ALA A 487 5.87 -11.89 -29.13
CA ALA A 487 4.96 -12.11 -30.25
C ALA A 487 4.58 -10.83 -31.02
N PRO A 488 5.25 -10.52 -32.15
CA PRO A 488 6.46 -11.16 -32.69
C PRO A 488 7.78 -10.56 -32.17
N LEU A 489 8.85 -11.37 -32.23
CA LEU A 489 10.24 -10.88 -32.18
C LEU A 489 10.84 -10.90 -33.59
N ASP A 490 11.42 -9.78 -34.01
CA ASP A 490 12.03 -9.63 -35.32
C ASP A 490 13.45 -10.25 -35.40
N ALA A 491 14.00 -10.30 -36.62
CA ALA A 491 15.32 -10.88 -36.84
C ALA A 491 16.45 -10.08 -36.16
N ASP A 492 16.31 -8.76 -36.04
CA ASP A 492 17.27 -7.91 -35.31
C ASP A 492 17.25 -8.23 -33.81
N GLY A 493 16.06 -8.32 -33.21
CA GLY A 493 15.89 -8.71 -31.81
C GLY A 493 16.46 -10.09 -31.50
N ILE A 494 16.20 -11.11 -32.35
CA ILE A 494 16.78 -12.46 -32.17
C ILE A 494 18.31 -12.42 -32.26
N SER A 495 18.85 -11.69 -33.24
CA SER A 495 20.30 -11.58 -33.44
C SER A 495 20.98 -10.89 -32.26
N LYS A 496 20.42 -9.78 -31.78
CA LYS A 496 20.93 -9.02 -30.63
C LYS A 496 20.82 -9.81 -29.33
N MET A 497 19.71 -10.52 -29.14
CA MET A 497 19.50 -11.42 -28.00
C MET A 497 20.59 -12.49 -27.92
N LEU A 498 20.90 -13.16 -29.05
CA LEU A 498 21.93 -14.21 -29.09
C LEU A 498 23.36 -13.66 -29.00
N ALA A 499 23.59 -12.44 -29.49
CA ALA A 499 24.87 -11.75 -29.35
C ALA A 499 25.08 -11.12 -27.96
N GLY A 500 24.06 -11.11 -27.10
CA GLY A 500 24.12 -10.59 -25.74
C GLY A 500 24.03 -9.07 -25.62
N PHE A 501 23.50 -8.38 -26.63
CA PHE A 501 23.23 -6.94 -26.55
C PHE A 501 22.03 -6.65 -25.64
N ALA A 502 22.09 -5.52 -24.93
CA ALA A 502 21.05 -5.05 -24.00
C ALA A 502 20.84 -3.54 -24.14
N ASP A 503 20.74 -3.08 -25.39
CA ASP A 503 20.60 -1.69 -25.80
C ASP A 503 19.14 -1.21 -25.83
N THR A 504 18.15 -2.10 -25.69
CA THR A 504 16.73 -1.73 -25.57
C THR A 504 16.13 -2.22 -24.25
N MET A 505 15.00 -1.64 -23.85
CA MET A 505 14.25 -2.07 -22.66
C MET A 505 13.96 -3.58 -22.70
N LEU A 506 13.46 -4.09 -23.83
CA LEU A 506 13.16 -5.51 -24.02
C LEU A 506 14.41 -6.40 -23.91
N LEU A 507 15.51 -6.02 -24.56
CA LEU A 507 16.75 -6.80 -24.49
C LEU A 507 17.35 -6.82 -23.08
N ARG A 508 17.12 -5.77 -22.30
CA ARG A 508 17.54 -5.70 -20.91
C ARG A 508 16.71 -6.59 -19.99
N ILE A 509 15.40 -6.66 -20.23
CA ILE A 509 14.51 -7.65 -19.59
C ILE A 509 14.98 -9.06 -19.93
N LEU A 510 15.26 -9.35 -21.21
CA LEU A 510 15.79 -10.65 -21.65
C LEU A 510 17.14 -11.00 -21.01
N ARG A 511 18.01 -10.00 -20.80
CA ARG A 511 19.32 -10.19 -20.17
C ARG A 511 19.22 -10.49 -18.67
N GLY A 512 18.24 -9.90 -17.99
CA GLY A 512 17.97 -10.11 -16.57
C GLY A 512 17.02 -11.27 -16.28
N TRP A 513 16.47 -11.92 -17.32
CA TRP A 513 15.43 -12.93 -17.18
C TRP A 513 15.91 -14.16 -16.40
N ASP A 514 15.09 -14.63 -15.47
CA ASP A 514 15.36 -15.85 -14.73
C ASP A 514 15.11 -17.09 -15.61
N THR A 515 16.12 -17.94 -15.75
CA THR A 515 16.05 -19.21 -16.50
C THR A 515 15.02 -20.21 -15.94
N THR A 516 14.54 -20.03 -14.71
CA THR A 516 13.43 -20.84 -14.16
C THR A 516 12.07 -20.46 -14.76
N LYS A 517 11.93 -19.24 -15.29
CA LYS A 517 10.69 -18.68 -15.86
C LYS A 517 10.64 -18.91 -17.37
N ARG A 518 9.48 -19.30 -17.91
CA ARG A 518 9.35 -19.67 -19.33
C ARG A 518 9.21 -18.45 -20.24
N ILE A 519 9.76 -18.58 -21.46
CA ILE A 519 9.59 -17.62 -22.56
C ILE A 519 8.86 -18.32 -23.71
N LEU A 520 7.79 -17.73 -24.22
CA LEU A 520 7.15 -18.12 -25.49
C LEU A 520 7.67 -17.20 -26.60
N LEU A 521 8.36 -17.76 -27.59
CA LEU A 521 8.95 -17.00 -28.69
C LEU A 521 8.22 -17.29 -30.00
N VAL A 522 7.61 -16.26 -30.59
CA VAL A 522 7.03 -16.27 -31.94
C VAL A 522 7.91 -15.39 -32.84
N PRO A 523 8.77 -15.96 -33.69
CA PRO A 523 9.59 -15.16 -34.62
C PRO A 523 8.71 -14.51 -35.70
N GLY A 524 8.95 -13.23 -36.01
CA GLY A 524 8.23 -12.51 -37.08
C GLY A 524 9.17 -11.88 -38.10
N MET A 525 9.15 -12.37 -39.35
CA MET A 525 10.08 -11.88 -40.37
C MET A 525 9.63 -12.18 -41.81
N SER A 526 10.34 -11.62 -42.78
CA SER A 526 10.04 -11.86 -44.20
C SER A 526 10.32 -13.30 -44.61
N LYS A 527 9.63 -13.78 -45.66
CA LYS A 527 9.86 -15.12 -46.24
C LYS A 527 11.33 -15.38 -46.63
N GLN A 528 12.06 -14.34 -47.03
CA GLN A 528 13.47 -14.43 -47.39
C GLN A 528 14.38 -14.48 -46.16
N CYS A 529 13.99 -13.78 -45.09
CA CYS A 529 14.76 -13.76 -43.85
C CYS A 529 14.62 -15.08 -43.08
N ILE A 530 13.42 -15.69 -43.07
CA ILE A 530 13.21 -16.99 -42.40
C ILE A 530 13.90 -18.15 -43.12
N SER A 531 14.01 -18.09 -44.46
CA SER A 531 14.71 -19.11 -45.25
C SER A 531 16.24 -18.96 -45.25
N ASN A 532 16.76 -17.87 -44.68
CA ASN A 532 18.19 -17.62 -44.59
C ASN A 532 18.85 -18.62 -43.62
N HIS A 533 19.99 -19.17 -44.03
CA HIS A 533 20.80 -20.09 -43.23
C HIS A 533 21.20 -19.51 -41.86
N MET A 534 21.47 -18.20 -41.78
CA MET A 534 21.85 -17.57 -40.51
C MET A 534 20.71 -17.62 -39.48
N THR A 535 19.49 -17.28 -39.90
CA THR A 535 18.30 -17.34 -39.05
C THR A 535 18.01 -18.77 -38.59
N GLN A 536 18.13 -19.75 -39.50
CA GLN A 536 17.94 -21.16 -39.16
C GLN A 536 18.97 -21.62 -38.13
N ARG A 537 20.23 -21.18 -38.24
CA ARG A 537 21.25 -21.44 -37.22
C ARG A 537 20.87 -20.83 -35.87
N GLN A 538 20.44 -19.57 -35.84
CA GLN A 538 20.02 -18.88 -34.62
C GLN A 538 18.84 -19.56 -33.92
N LEU A 539 17.81 -19.98 -34.68
CA LEU A 539 16.67 -20.71 -34.12
C LEU A 539 17.06 -22.09 -33.59
N ASN A 540 17.98 -22.79 -34.28
CA ASN A 540 18.50 -24.07 -33.81
C ASN A 540 19.30 -23.93 -32.51
N GLU A 541 20.11 -22.87 -32.38
CA GLU A 541 20.83 -22.56 -31.14
C GLU A 541 19.86 -22.35 -29.96
N ILE A 542 18.78 -21.60 -30.17
CA ILE A 542 17.73 -21.41 -29.14
C ILE A 542 17.08 -22.75 -28.80
N HIS A 543 16.70 -23.54 -29.80
CA HIS A 543 16.02 -24.81 -29.59
C HIS A 543 16.87 -25.83 -28.83
N LEU A 544 18.18 -25.89 -29.10
CA LEU A 544 19.10 -26.86 -28.51
C LEU A 544 19.62 -26.43 -27.14
N ASN A 545 19.93 -25.15 -26.98
CA ASN A 545 20.67 -24.67 -25.81
C ASN A 545 19.78 -23.96 -24.78
N TRP A 546 18.59 -23.47 -25.15
CA TRP A 546 17.74 -22.65 -24.27
C TRP A 546 16.39 -23.34 -23.99
N PRO A 547 16.35 -24.37 -23.11
CA PRO A 547 15.14 -25.18 -22.87
C PRO A 547 13.99 -24.40 -22.23
N TRP A 548 14.25 -23.23 -21.63
CA TRP A 548 13.23 -22.35 -21.06
C TRP A 548 12.52 -21.49 -22.13
N VAL A 549 12.99 -21.50 -23.38
CA VAL A 549 12.37 -20.78 -24.52
C VAL A 549 11.63 -21.76 -25.43
N ARG A 550 10.29 -21.69 -25.45
CA ARG A 550 9.47 -22.44 -26.41
C ARG A 550 9.29 -21.62 -27.68
N THR A 551 9.99 -22.00 -28.75
CA THR A 551 9.80 -21.41 -30.07
C THR A 551 8.53 -21.95 -30.72
N LEU A 552 7.67 -21.04 -31.21
CA LEU A 552 6.42 -21.34 -31.89
C LEU A 552 6.53 -21.04 -33.40
N PRO A 553 5.57 -21.51 -34.23
CA PRO A 553 5.61 -21.30 -35.68
C PRO A 553 5.73 -19.80 -36.03
N PRO A 554 6.64 -19.41 -36.93
CA PRO A 554 6.93 -18.00 -37.19
C PRO A 554 5.82 -17.30 -37.99
N ILE A 555 5.64 -16.00 -37.72
CA ILE A 555 4.80 -15.10 -38.51
C ILE A 555 5.59 -14.68 -39.75
N GLN A 556 5.17 -15.16 -40.92
CA GLN A 556 5.85 -14.88 -42.19
C GLN A 556 5.11 -13.80 -42.98
N TRP A 557 5.85 -12.90 -43.60
CA TRP A 557 5.29 -11.86 -44.47
C TRP A 557 6.13 -11.63 -45.74
N HIS A 558 5.53 -10.94 -46.72
CA HIS A 558 6.19 -10.50 -47.95
C HIS A 558 5.58 -9.16 -48.40
N TYR A 559 6.34 -8.37 -49.16
CA TYR A 559 5.81 -7.17 -49.80
C TYR A 559 5.14 -7.56 -51.12
N ASP A 560 3.92 -7.04 -51.33
CA ASP A 560 3.24 -7.16 -52.61
C ASP A 560 3.88 -6.18 -53.62
N PRO A 561 4.41 -6.66 -54.76
CA PRO A 561 5.09 -5.80 -55.74
C PRO A 561 4.19 -4.72 -56.36
N THR A 562 2.87 -4.80 -56.17
CA THR A 562 1.92 -3.83 -56.75
C THR A 562 1.49 -2.73 -55.78
N SER A 563 1.62 -2.95 -54.47
CA SER A 563 1.05 -2.06 -53.45
C SER A 563 2.02 -1.65 -52.34
N ASP A 564 3.28 -2.13 -52.37
CA ASP A 564 4.31 -1.94 -51.32
C ASP A 564 3.80 -2.23 -49.89
N CYS A 565 2.69 -2.97 -49.78
CA CYS A 565 2.04 -3.31 -48.54
C CYS A 565 2.58 -4.65 -48.03
N LYS A 566 2.87 -4.69 -46.72
CA LYS A 566 3.26 -5.92 -45.99
C LYS A 566 2.06 -6.88 -45.98
N ARG A 567 2.12 -7.97 -46.74
CA ARG A 567 1.12 -9.06 -46.72
C ARG A 567 1.60 -10.21 -45.85
N ILE A 568 0.82 -10.52 -44.82
CA ILE A 568 1.08 -11.61 -43.87
C ILE A 568 0.55 -12.92 -44.46
N VAL A 569 1.36 -13.98 -44.38
CA VAL A 569 0.94 -15.34 -44.73
C VAL A 569 0.00 -15.83 -43.63
N HIS A 570 -1.13 -16.43 -44.00
CA HIS A 570 -2.11 -16.96 -43.06
C HIS A 570 -1.44 -17.77 -41.93
N TRP A 571 -1.53 -17.28 -40.70
CA TRP A 571 -0.88 -17.85 -39.52
C TRP A 571 -1.94 -18.26 -38.49
N THR A 572 -1.93 -19.53 -38.10
CA THR A 572 -2.90 -20.14 -37.17
C THR A 572 -2.34 -20.35 -35.76
N GLY A 573 -1.07 -20.04 -35.52
CA GLY A 573 -0.38 -20.29 -34.24
C GLY A 573 -0.88 -19.42 -33.08
N PHE A 574 -1.72 -18.42 -33.35
CA PHE A 574 -2.24 -17.51 -32.33
C PHE A 574 -3.06 -18.22 -31.24
N ASN A 575 -3.90 -19.18 -31.65
CA ASN A 575 -4.70 -19.96 -30.70
C ASN A 575 -3.82 -20.87 -29.82
N GLU A 576 -2.69 -21.34 -30.35
CA GLU A 576 -1.72 -22.14 -29.60
C GLU A 576 -1.07 -21.30 -28.48
N VAL A 577 -0.67 -20.06 -28.78
CA VAL A 577 -0.12 -19.12 -27.77
C VAL A 577 -1.11 -18.91 -26.62
N ILE A 578 -2.36 -18.58 -26.94
CA ILE A 578 -3.41 -18.34 -25.94
C ILE A 578 -3.67 -19.59 -25.09
N HIS A 579 -3.74 -20.76 -25.73
CA HIS A 579 -3.99 -22.01 -25.05
C HIS A 579 -2.90 -22.34 -24.03
N ILE A 580 -1.62 -22.18 -24.41
CA ILE A 580 -0.48 -22.42 -23.51
C ILE A 580 -0.55 -21.50 -22.28
N ILE A 581 -0.85 -20.22 -22.48
CA ILE A 581 -0.91 -19.23 -21.40
C ILE A 581 -2.07 -19.55 -20.45
N ARG A 582 -3.27 -19.86 -20.99
CA ARG A 582 -4.44 -20.24 -20.18
C ARG A 582 -4.18 -21.51 -19.36
N ASN A 583 -3.56 -22.53 -19.96
CA ASN A 583 -3.24 -23.76 -19.25
C ASN A 583 -2.23 -23.54 -18.11
N GLN A 584 -1.26 -22.65 -18.29
CA GLN A 584 -0.35 -22.27 -17.22
C GLN A 584 -1.06 -21.50 -16.09
N ALA A 585 -1.97 -20.58 -16.42
CA ALA A 585 -2.73 -19.82 -15.43
C ALA A 585 -3.63 -20.73 -14.58
N GLU A 586 -4.27 -21.70 -15.22
CA GLU A 586 -5.06 -22.72 -14.53
C GLU A 586 -4.18 -23.59 -13.62
N LEU A 587 -3.01 -24.07 -14.09
CA LEU A 587 -2.05 -24.82 -13.26
C LEU A 587 -1.53 -24.03 -12.05
N PHE A 588 -1.34 -22.72 -12.20
CA PHE A 588 -0.92 -21.81 -11.12
C PHE A 588 -1.99 -21.67 -10.03
N SER A 589 -3.26 -21.84 -10.40
CA SER A 589 -4.41 -21.75 -9.49
C SER A 589 -4.71 -23.06 -8.75
N LEU A 590 -4.31 -24.21 -9.31
CA LEU A 590 -4.59 -25.53 -8.76
C LEU A 590 -3.58 -25.91 -7.66
N GLY A 591 -4.05 -26.02 -6.41
CA GLY A 591 -3.24 -26.42 -5.25
C GLY A 591 -3.51 -25.59 -3.99
N CYS A 592 -4.10 -24.41 -4.14
CA CYS A 592 -4.48 -23.54 -3.03
C CYS A 592 -5.76 -23.97 -2.28
N GLU A 593 -6.62 -24.79 -2.89
CA GLU A 593 -7.97 -25.09 -2.36
C GLU A 593 -8.04 -26.10 -1.21
N VAL A 594 -6.93 -26.68 -0.74
CA VAL A 594 -6.96 -27.70 0.32
C VAL A 594 -6.09 -27.30 1.50
N ASP A 595 -6.64 -26.44 2.35
CA ASP A 595 -6.11 -26.17 3.68
C ASP A 595 -6.47 -27.36 4.60
N LEU A 596 -5.65 -28.42 4.56
CA LEU A 596 -5.73 -29.51 5.53
C LEU A 596 -5.13 -29.05 6.87
N SER A 597 -5.89 -28.25 7.63
CA SER A 597 -5.61 -28.02 9.04
C SER A 597 -6.20 -29.16 9.88
N LEU A 598 -5.40 -30.18 10.17
CA LEU A 598 -5.72 -31.16 11.21
C LEU A 598 -5.15 -30.71 12.56
N PRO A 599 -5.96 -30.55 13.61
CA PRO A 599 -5.45 -30.51 14.99
C PRO A 599 -5.06 -31.93 15.40
N SER A 600 -3.77 -32.16 15.64
CA SER A 600 -3.25 -33.47 16.06
C SER A 600 -3.23 -33.60 17.59
N ARG A 601 -4.17 -34.37 18.13
CA ARG A 601 -3.99 -35.10 19.40
C ARG A 601 -4.51 -36.52 19.19
N LEU A 602 -3.60 -37.49 19.13
CA LEU A 602 -3.90 -38.88 19.45
C LEU A 602 -2.92 -39.35 20.52
N PRO A 603 -3.38 -40.03 21.59
CA PRO A 603 -2.50 -40.58 22.62
C PRO A 603 -1.78 -41.82 22.08
N ASP A 604 -0.55 -41.97 22.55
CA ASP A 604 0.30 -43.14 22.33
C ASP A 604 -0.28 -44.38 23.05
N GLY A 605 -0.15 -45.54 22.44
CA GLY A 605 -0.65 -46.78 23.04
C GLY A 605 -0.75 -47.97 22.09
N GLY A 606 0.37 -48.70 21.95
CA GLY A 606 0.36 -50.17 21.87
C GLY A 606 -0.15 -50.81 20.57
N GLN A 607 0.77 -51.47 19.86
CA GLN A 607 0.48 -52.37 18.75
C GLN A 607 -0.71 -53.32 19.04
N ARG A 608 -1.71 -53.31 18.14
CA ARG A 608 -2.46 -54.50 17.72
C ARG A 608 -3.00 -54.29 16.31
N LYS A 609 -2.57 -55.14 15.38
CA LYS A 609 -3.15 -55.27 14.04
C LYS A 609 -4.57 -55.84 14.17
N SER A 610 -5.57 -55.00 13.97
CA SER A 610 -6.92 -55.40 13.60
C SER A 610 -7.40 -54.44 12.53
N PHE A 611 -7.57 -54.93 11.30
CA PHE A 611 -8.25 -54.18 10.23
C PHE A 611 -9.72 -54.03 10.64
N ILE A 612 -10.02 -52.98 11.39
CA ILE A 612 -11.37 -52.53 11.67
C ILE A 612 -11.69 -51.55 10.54
N HIS A 613 -12.42 -51.99 9.53
CA HIS A 613 -13.05 -51.06 8.60
C HIS A 613 -14.04 -50.22 9.40
N LEU A 614 -13.80 -48.91 9.45
CA LEU A 614 -14.77 -47.96 9.99
C LEU A 614 -16.09 -48.11 9.21
N PRO A 615 -17.26 -48.11 9.90
CA PRO A 615 -18.56 -48.04 9.24
C PRO A 615 -18.63 -46.89 8.22
N PRO A 616 -19.34 -47.07 7.10
CA PRO A 616 -19.42 -46.05 6.05
C PRO A 616 -19.99 -44.72 6.54
N GLU A 617 -20.83 -44.73 7.57
CA GLU A 617 -21.37 -43.51 8.21
C GLU A 617 -20.28 -42.69 8.89
N LEU A 618 -19.29 -43.35 9.54
CA LEU A 618 -18.15 -42.67 10.13
C LEU A 618 -17.22 -42.12 9.06
N TRP A 619 -17.07 -42.81 7.92
CA TRP A 619 -16.35 -42.28 6.78
C TRP A 619 -17.02 -41.03 6.20
N SER A 620 -18.35 -41.02 6.07
CA SER A 620 -19.10 -39.82 5.69
C SER A 620 -18.89 -38.66 6.66
N MET A 621 -18.96 -38.92 7.98
CA MET A 621 -18.71 -37.89 9.00
C MET A 621 -17.27 -37.36 8.98
N ILE A 622 -16.28 -38.24 8.78
CA ILE A 622 -14.87 -37.85 8.67
C ILE A 622 -14.67 -36.98 7.44
N MET A 623 -15.21 -37.39 6.29
CA MET A 623 -15.08 -36.62 5.04
C MET A 623 -15.75 -35.25 5.18
N ASP A 624 -16.98 -35.20 5.70
CA ASP A 624 -17.71 -33.95 5.97
C ASP A 624 -16.95 -33.02 6.94
N PHE A 625 -16.23 -33.58 7.93
CA PHE A 625 -15.37 -32.80 8.83
C PHE A 625 -14.10 -32.28 8.14
N THR A 626 -13.49 -33.08 7.26
CA THR A 626 -12.26 -32.69 6.53
C THR A 626 -12.51 -31.70 5.40
N GLY A 627 -13.74 -31.61 4.88
CA GLY A 627 -14.09 -30.76 3.75
C GLY A 627 -13.54 -31.23 2.40
N ASP A 628 -13.00 -32.45 2.31
CA ASP A 628 -12.32 -32.96 1.12
C ASP A 628 -13.28 -33.71 0.17
N TRP A 629 -13.97 -32.96 -0.69
CA TRP A 629 -14.90 -33.53 -1.66
C TRP A 629 -14.22 -34.44 -2.69
N GLU A 630 -13.03 -34.10 -3.17
CA GLU A 630 -12.32 -34.87 -4.20
C GLU A 630 -11.92 -36.26 -3.68
N LEU A 631 -11.39 -36.34 -2.46
CA LEU A 631 -11.05 -37.61 -1.83
C LEU A 631 -12.30 -38.47 -1.56
N ALA A 632 -13.40 -37.86 -1.11
CA ALA A 632 -14.65 -38.56 -0.89
C ALA A 632 -15.21 -39.19 -2.18
N GLN A 633 -15.17 -38.45 -3.29
CA GLN A 633 -15.60 -38.97 -4.59
C GLN A 633 -14.68 -40.08 -5.11
N ALA A 634 -13.36 -39.96 -4.91
CA ALA A 634 -12.41 -40.99 -5.32
C ALA A 634 -12.58 -42.31 -4.55
N LEU A 635 -12.97 -42.22 -3.28
CA LEU A 635 -13.25 -43.38 -2.43
C LEU A 635 -14.70 -43.89 -2.55
N GLY A 636 -15.57 -43.20 -3.28
CA GLY A 636 -16.99 -43.56 -3.41
C GLY A 636 -17.80 -43.39 -2.12
N ILE A 637 -17.37 -42.50 -1.23
CA ILE A 637 -18.02 -42.23 0.07
C ILE A 637 -19.06 -41.13 -0.11
N TYR A 638 -20.25 -41.31 0.48
CA TYR A 638 -21.30 -40.30 0.49
C TYR A 638 -20.91 -39.13 1.41
N THR A 639 -21.11 -37.88 0.95
CA THR A 639 -20.81 -36.65 1.71
C THR A 639 -21.87 -35.59 1.49
N THR A 640 -22.06 -34.71 2.46
CA THR A 640 -22.95 -33.54 2.38
C THR A 640 -22.26 -32.27 1.85
N ILE A 641 -20.95 -32.35 1.62
CA ILE A 641 -20.11 -31.25 1.11
C ILE A 641 -20.59 -30.78 -0.27
N PRO A 642 -20.77 -29.45 -0.49
CA PRO A 642 -21.13 -28.92 -1.79
C PRO A 642 -20.03 -29.15 -2.83
N LYS A 643 -20.42 -29.41 -4.08
CA LYS A 643 -19.48 -29.61 -5.19
C LYS A 643 -18.60 -28.36 -5.38
N PRO A 644 -17.25 -28.48 -5.36
CA PRO A 644 -16.35 -27.35 -5.58
C PRO A 644 -16.59 -26.65 -6.91
N ASP A 645 -16.32 -25.34 -6.97
CA ASP A 645 -16.54 -24.51 -8.16
C ASP A 645 -15.77 -25.01 -9.39
N ALA A 646 -14.55 -25.50 -9.19
CA ALA A 646 -13.72 -26.12 -10.22
C ALA A 646 -14.41 -27.29 -10.95
N TRP A 647 -15.36 -27.96 -10.27
CA TRP A 647 -16.10 -29.10 -10.79
C TRP A 647 -17.55 -28.76 -11.18
N LYS A 648 -18.02 -27.51 -11.03
CA LYS A 648 -19.37 -27.12 -11.50
C LYS A 648 -19.42 -27.20 -13.03
N CYS A 649 -20.52 -27.74 -13.56
CA CYS A 649 -20.65 -28.09 -14.98
C CYS A 649 -20.39 -26.87 -15.88
N ARG A 650 -19.29 -26.91 -16.65
CA ARG A 650 -19.04 -25.96 -17.74
C ARG A 650 -20.08 -26.24 -18.85
N PRO A 651 -20.74 -25.23 -19.44
CA PRO A 651 -21.80 -25.45 -20.43
C PRO A 651 -21.24 -26.16 -21.66
N ILE A 652 -21.63 -27.41 -21.86
CA ILE A 652 -21.27 -28.21 -23.04
C ILE A 652 -22.15 -27.74 -24.20
N ASN A 653 -21.60 -26.92 -25.09
CA ASN A 653 -22.24 -26.59 -26.35
C ASN A 653 -21.94 -27.67 -27.40
N ILE A 654 -22.87 -27.87 -28.33
CA ILE A 654 -22.77 -28.83 -29.45
C ILE A 654 -21.54 -28.53 -30.37
N SER A 655 -20.95 -27.33 -30.24
CA SER A 655 -19.75 -26.88 -30.96
C SER A 655 -18.42 -27.11 -30.22
N THR A 656 -18.40 -27.82 -29.09
CA THR A 656 -17.17 -28.03 -28.29
C THR A 656 -16.21 -29.00 -29.01
N PRO A 657 -14.92 -28.65 -29.20
CA PRO A 657 -13.95 -29.54 -29.85
C PRO A 657 -13.82 -30.90 -29.16
N ALA A 658 -13.63 -31.97 -29.93
CA ALA A 658 -13.56 -33.34 -29.42
C ALA A 658 -12.44 -33.55 -28.38
N GLY A 659 -11.32 -32.84 -28.53
CA GLY A 659 -10.22 -32.84 -27.54
C GLY A 659 -10.61 -32.28 -26.17
N GLN A 660 -11.44 -31.25 -26.10
CA GLN A 660 -11.90 -30.68 -24.81
C GLN A 660 -12.92 -31.59 -24.12
N MET A 661 -13.83 -32.19 -24.89
CA MET A 661 -14.76 -33.20 -24.36
C MET A 661 -14.02 -34.40 -23.77
N PHE A 662 -12.98 -34.88 -24.46
CA PHE A 662 -12.12 -35.95 -23.96
C PHE A 662 -11.39 -35.55 -22.66
N GLY A 663 -10.92 -34.30 -22.55
CA GLY A 663 -10.32 -33.76 -21.32
C GLY A 663 -11.27 -33.84 -20.11
N TYR A 664 -12.53 -33.41 -20.25
CA TYR A 664 -13.52 -33.49 -19.17
C TYR A 664 -13.89 -34.93 -18.80
N GLU A 665 -13.93 -35.84 -19.77
CA GLU A 665 -14.13 -37.26 -19.50
C GLU A 665 -12.93 -37.86 -18.75
N LEU A 666 -11.72 -37.45 -19.12
CA LEU A 666 -10.49 -37.89 -18.47
C LEU A 666 -10.43 -37.41 -17.01
N GLU A 667 -10.84 -36.17 -16.71
CA GLU A 667 -10.94 -35.63 -15.36
C GLU A 667 -11.85 -36.47 -14.45
N ASN A 668 -13.05 -36.79 -14.93
CA ASN A 668 -14.00 -37.63 -14.20
C ASN A 668 -13.48 -39.07 -14.05
N THR A 669 -12.78 -39.58 -15.06
CA THR A 669 -12.15 -40.91 -15.01
C THR A 669 -11.04 -40.94 -13.96
N ALA A 670 -10.17 -39.92 -13.94
CA ALA A 670 -9.11 -39.77 -12.96
C ALA A 670 -9.64 -39.61 -11.54
N LEU A 671 -10.77 -38.93 -11.34
CA LEU A 671 -11.38 -38.80 -10.02
C LEU A 671 -12.00 -40.11 -9.51
N ARG A 672 -12.71 -40.86 -10.35
CA ARG A 672 -13.59 -41.97 -9.90
C ARG A 672 -13.04 -43.37 -10.17
N SER A 673 -12.04 -43.50 -11.03
CA SER A 673 -11.59 -44.79 -11.55
C SER A 673 -10.17 -45.14 -11.10
N THR A 674 -9.78 -46.41 -11.30
CA THR A 674 -8.44 -46.90 -10.99
C THR A 674 -7.41 -46.43 -12.02
N GLU A 675 -6.12 -46.43 -11.62
CA GLU A 675 -5.00 -45.98 -12.45
C GLU A 675 -4.93 -46.70 -13.82
N ALA A 676 -5.30 -48.00 -13.86
CA ALA A 676 -5.34 -48.77 -15.10
C ALA A 676 -6.39 -48.27 -16.09
N MET A 677 -7.56 -47.84 -15.59
CA MET A 677 -8.61 -47.28 -16.44
C MET A 677 -8.24 -45.90 -16.97
N VAL A 678 -7.51 -45.11 -16.18
CA VAL A 678 -6.94 -43.83 -16.62
C VAL A 678 -5.94 -44.04 -17.76
N CYS A 679 -5.02 -45.01 -17.62
CA CYS A 679 -4.07 -45.37 -18.69
C CYS A 679 -4.80 -45.85 -19.96
N HIS A 680 -5.83 -46.69 -19.80
CA HIS A 680 -6.64 -47.15 -20.92
C HIS A 680 -7.36 -46.00 -21.61
N LYS A 681 -7.97 -45.07 -20.86
CA LYS A 681 -8.61 -43.88 -21.45
C LYS A 681 -7.58 -43.03 -22.20
N LEU A 682 -6.40 -42.79 -21.63
CA LEU A 682 -5.30 -42.06 -22.28
C LEU A 682 -4.82 -42.73 -23.59
N SER A 683 -4.88 -44.07 -23.70
CA SER A 683 -4.60 -44.77 -24.95
C SER A 683 -5.61 -44.48 -26.07
N GLN A 684 -6.84 -44.09 -25.71
CA GLN A 684 -7.91 -43.72 -26.64
C GLN A 684 -7.95 -42.22 -26.96
N ALA A 685 -6.93 -41.47 -26.57
CA ALA A 685 -6.89 -40.02 -26.77
C ALA A 685 -6.94 -39.65 -28.27
N PRO A 686 -7.83 -38.73 -28.68
CA PRO A 686 -7.90 -38.27 -30.07
C PRO A 686 -6.61 -37.52 -30.46
N PRO A 687 -6.25 -37.47 -31.75
CA PRO A 687 -5.02 -36.80 -32.21
C PRO A 687 -5.01 -35.29 -31.93
N GLU A 688 -6.19 -34.68 -31.74
CA GLU A 688 -6.36 -33.27 -31.37
C GLU A 688 -6.04 -32.98 -29.89
N PHE A 689 -5.91 -34.02 -29.05
CA PHE A 689 -5.63 -33.87 -27.62
C PHE A 689 -4.11 -33.77 -27.38
N THR A 690 -3.64 -32.54 -27.24
CA THR A 690 -2.22 -32.19 -27.19
C THR A 690 -1.71 -31.74 -25.82
N GLU A 691 -2.60 -31.41 -24.87
CA GLU A 691 -2.22 -30.98 -23.52
C GLU A 691 -3.19 -31.54 -22.47
N LEU A 692 -2.67 -31.92 -21.29
CA LEU A 692 -3.47 -32.42 -20.17
C LEU A 692 -4.21 -31.28 -19.47
N THR A 693 -5.42 -31.57 -18.99
CA THR A 693 -6.14 -30.56 -18.21
C THR A 693 -5.48 -30.36 -16.84
N PRO A 694 -5.47 -29.14 -16.31
CA PRO A 694 -4.82 -28.83 -15.04
C PRO A 694 -5.40 -29.62 -13.86
N LEU A 695 -6.70 -29.90 -13.87
CA LEU A 695 -7.37 -30.74 -12.88
C LEU A 695 -6.86 -32.18 -12.92
N THR A 696 -6.65 -32.73 -14.11
CA THR A 696 -6.06 -34.08 -14.29
C THR A 696 -4.64 -34.14 -13.71
N ILE A 697 -3.82 -33.12 -13.97
CA ILE A 697 -2.46 -33.00 -13.41
C ILE A 697 -2.49 -32.97 -11.87
N LYS A 698 -3.40 -32.15 -11.30
CA LYS A 698 -3.64 -32.09 -9.85
C LYS A 698 -3.99 -33.47 -9.29
N LEU A 699 -4.93 -34.19 -9.89
CA LEU A 699 -5.40 -35.50 -9.39
C LEU A 699 -4.29 -36.56 -9.45
N ILE A 700 -3.52 -36.60 -10.54
CA ILE A 700 -2.39 -37.52 -10.72
C ILE A 700 -1.38 -37.34 -9.58
N ILE A 701 -1.02 -36.10 -9.24
CA ILE A 701 -0.04 -35.83 -8.17
C ILE A 701 -0.67 -36.02 -6.78
N ARG A 702 -1.89 -35.52 -6.54
CA ARG A 702 -2.60 -35.60 -5.26
C ARG A 702 -2.80 -37.05 -4.80
N PHE A 703 -3.25 -37.91 -5.72
CA PHE A 703 -3.50 -39.33 -5.47
C PHE A 703 -2.28 -40.22 -5.75
N SER A 704 -1.14 -39.64 -6.12
CA SER A 704 0.10 -40.36 -6.33
C SER A 704 -0.02 -41.49 -7.37
N MET A 705 -0.64 -41.18 -8.52
CA MET A 705 -0.85 -42.12 -9.62
C MET A 705 0.46 -42.35 -10.40
N VAL A 706 1.42 -43.03 -9.77
CA VAL A 706 2.77 -43.24 -10.34
C VAL A 706 2.71 -44.05 -11.64
N THR A 707 1.82 -45.04 -11.73
CA THR A 707 1.70 -45.86 -12.96
C THR A 707 1.22 -45.04 -14.16
N VAL A 708 0.37 -44.02 -13.93
CA VAL A 708 -0.08 -43.09 -14.97
C VAL A 708 1.06 -42.18 -15.41
N LEU A 709 1.90 -41.71 -14.47
CA LEU A 709 3.09 -40.92 -14.80
C LEU A 709 4.10 -41.73 -15.63
N GLU A 710 4.38 -42.98 -15.24
CA GLU A 710 5.24 -43.90 -15.99
C GLU A 710 4.68 -44.18 -17.40
N TYR A 711 3.36 -44.38 -17.50
CA TYR A 711 2.69 -44.59 -18.80
C TYR A 711 2.79 -43.35 -19.71
N LEU A 712 2.59 -42.16 -19.16
CA LEU A 712 2.70 -40.90 -19.91
C LEU A 712 4.12 -40.65 -20.40
N GLU A 713 5.14 -40.88 -19.56
CA GLU A 713 6.54 -40.74 -19.94
C GLU A 713 6.93 -41.72 -21.06
N ALA A 714 6.44 -42.97 -21.01
CA ALA A 714 6.79 -44.00 -21.99
C ALA A 714 6.04 -43.86 -23.33
N ASN A 715 4.76 -43.47 -23.31
CA ASN A 715 3.87 -43.56 -24.48
C ASN A 715 3.45 -42.20 -25.06
N ARG A 716 3.44 -41.12 -24.25
CA ARG A 716 2.97 -39.79 -24.63
C ARG A 716 3.86 -38.67 -24.04
N PRO A 717 5.14 -38.58 -24.47
CA PRO A 717 6.07 -37.56 -23.96
C PRO A 717 5.63 -36.13 -24.32
N ASP A 718 4.78 -35.97 -25.33
CA ASP A 718 4.12 -34.72 -25.70
C ASP A 718 3.22 -34.19 -24.57
N LEU A 719 2.41 -35.05 -23.96
CA LEU A 719 1.56 -34.70 -22.82
C LEU A 719 2.36 -34.59 -21.51
N PHE A 720 3.42 -35.38 -21.36
CA PHE A 720 4.26 -35.38 -20.17
C PHE A 720 4.99 -34.05 -19.94
N LYS A 721 5.23 -33.25 -21.00
CA LYS A 721 5.78 -31.88 -20.90
C LYS A 721 4.99 -30.94 -19.99
N ALA A 722 3.74 -31.26 -19.69
CA ALA A 722 2.95 -30.49 -18.74
C ALA A 722 3.47 -30.57 -17.30
N PHE A 723 4.25 -31.61 -16.97
CA PHE A 723 4.89 -31.82 -15.66
C PHE A 723 6.34 -31.27 -15.58
N ASP A 724 6.87 -30.69 -16.67
CA ASP A 724 8.23 -30.12 -16.76
C ASP A 724 8.35 -28.72 -16.11
N ASN A 725 7.63 -28.45 -15.02
CA ASN A 725 7.66 -27.17 -14.31
C ASN A 725 8.03 -27.34 -12.83
N LEU A 726 8.50 -26.25 -12.21
CA LEU A 726 8.80 -26.20 -10.77
C LEU A 726 7.57 -26.55 -9.91
N SER A 727 6.37 -26.35 -10.46
CA SER A 727 5.10 -26.72 -9.81
C SER A 727 5.01 -28.21 -9.51
N PHE A 728 5.68 -29.10 -10.25
CA PHE A 728 5.64 -30.54 -9.98
C PHE A 728 6.24 -30.92 -8.63
N THR A 729 7.49 -30.49 -8.34
CA THR A 729 8.18 -30.77 -7.08
C THR A 729 7.54 -30.02 -5.91
N MET A 730 7.03 -28.81 -6.16
CA MET A 730 6.27 -28.04 -5.19
C MET A 730 4.93 -28.72 -4.83
N MET A 731 4.16 -29.19 -5.81
CA MET A 731 2.91 -29.95 -5.60
C MET A 731 3.16 -31.24 -4.80
N ALA A 732 4.16 -32.02 -5.20
CA ALA A 732 4.49 -33.26 -4.52
C ALA A 732 4.95 -33.01 -3.07
N SER A 733 5.79 -32.01 -2.84
CA SER A 733 6.42 -31.79 -1.52
C SER A 733 5.62 -30.88 -0.61
N ALA A 734 5.25 -29.69 -1.08
CA ALA A 734 4.65 -28.65 -0.25
C ALA A 734 3.14 -28.84 -0.13
N TYR A 735 2.43 -29.23 -1.19
CA TYR A 735 0.95 -29.27 -1.15
C TYR A 735 0.37 -30.62 -0.71
N TYR A 736 0.87 -31.73 -1.27
CA TYR A 736 0.27 -33.06 -1.04
C TYR A 736 1.11 -34.00 -0.17
N GLY A 737 2.40 -33.72 0.00
CA GLY A 737 3.28 -34.52 0.84
C GLY A 737 3.49 -35.96 0.33
N ARG A 738 3.73 -36.16 -0.97
CA ARG A 738 3.82 -37.47 -1.63
C ARG A 738 5.26 -37.85 -1.94
N THR A 739 5.82 -38.78 -1.17
CA THR A 739 7.18 -39.32 -1.39
C THR A 739 7.27 -40.20 -2.62
N ASP A 740 6.20 -40.91 -2.99
CA ASP A 740 6.21 -41.84 -4.12
C ASP A 740 6.35 -41.12 -5.46
N VAL A 741 5.75 -39.92 -5.57
CA VAL A 741 5.92 -39.02 -6.73
C VAL A 741 7.34 -38.48 -6.81
N LEU A 742 7.96 -38.16 -5.67
CA LEU A 742 9.36 -37.74 -5.61
C LEU A 742 10.33 -38.87 -5.96
N ASP A 743 9.99 -40.10 -5.58
CA ASP A 743 10.72 -41.31 -5.97
C ASP A 743 10.66 -41.53 -7.48
N PHE A 744 9.48 -41.36 -8.09
CA PHE A 744 9.33 -41.36 -9.55
C PHE A 744 10.17 -40.24 -10.18
N TRP A 745 10.09 -39.01 -9.67
CA TRP A 745 10.87 -37.87 -10.15
C TRP A 745 12.37 -38.16 -10.19
N LYS A 746 12.90 -38.76 -9.12
CA LYS A 746 14.33 -39.13 -9.03
C LYS A 746 14.74 -40.20 -10.05
N ARG A 747 13.85 -41.15 -10.36
CA ARG A 747 14.12 -42.28 -11.27
C ARG A 747 13.89 -41.93 -12.73
N SER A 748 13.02 -40.97 -13.01
CA SER A 748 12.59 -40.61 -14.37
C SER A 748 13.77 -40.16 -15.23
N PRO A 749 13.95 -40.73 -16.44
CA PRO A 749 14.98 -40.30 -17.38
C PRO A 749 14.76 -38.87 -17.88
N THR A 750 13.51 -38.39 -17.93
CA THR A 750 13.17 -37.05 -18.42
C THR A 750 13.69 -35.93 -17.52
N PHE A 751 13.71 -36.16 -16.20
CA PHE A 751 14.20 -35.17 -15.24
C PHE A 751 15.71 -35.25 -14.99
N LYS A 752 16.34 -36.38 -15.33
CA LYS A 752 17.76 -36.63 -15.11
C LYS A 752 18.64 -35.55 -15.75
N GLY A 753 19.46 -34.88 -14.93
CA GLY A 753 20.31 -33.76 -15.34
C GLY A 753 19.70 -32.36 -15.14
N ARG A 754 18.37 -32.26 -14.97
CA ARG A 754 17.65 -31.00 -14.69
C ARG A 754 17.24 -30.83 -13.21
N HIS A 755 17.63 -31.76 -12.34
CA HIS A 755 17.19 -31.77 -10.93
C HIS A 755 17.54 -30.49 -10.16
N HIS A 756 18.67 -29.84 -10.50
CA HIS A 756 19.11 -28.58 -9.88
C HIS A 756 18.29 -27.36 -10.32
N LEU A 757 17.58 -27.43 -11.45
CA LEU A 757 16.70 -26.35 -11.95
C LEU A 757 15.25 -26.49 -11.43
N LEU A 758 14.88 -27.68 -10.96
CA LEU A 758 13.53 -28.02 -10.50
C LEU A 758 13.42 -28.13 -8.97
N TYR A 759 14.48 -27.73 -8.24
CA TYR A 759 14.57 -27.78 -6.79
C TYR A 759 15.07 -26.45 -6.25
N ASN A 760 14.28 -25.83 -5.37
CA ASN A 760 14.61 -24.58 -4.69
C ASN A 760 14.25 -24.67 -3.19
N SER A 761 14.54 -23.64 -2.41
CA SER A 761 14.24 -23.60 -0.98
C SER A 761 12.74 -23.65 -0.67
N ASP A 762 11.88 -23.13 -1.55
CA ASP A 762 10.43 -23.07 -1.34
C ASP A 762 9.79 -24.46 -1.22
N VAL A 763 10.39 -25.47 -1.86
CA VAL A 763 9.93 -26.87 -1.78
C VAL A 763 10.05 -27.41 -0.35
N VAL A 764 11.20 -27.15 0.30
CA VAL A 764 11.49 -27.62 1.67
C VAL A 764 10.79 -26.73 2.70
N ASP A 765 10.75 -25.42 2.47
CA ASP A 765 10.04 -24.47 3.33
C ASP A 765 8.53 -24.77 3.33
N GLY A 766 7.95 -25.06 2.15
CA GLY A 766 6.56 -25.46 2.01
C GLY A 766 6.23 -26.83 2.65
N ALA A 767 7.14 -27.81 2.54
CA ALA A 767 7.00 -29.08 3.25
C ALA A 767 7.05 -28.91 4.78
N SER A 768 7.91 -28.00 5.27
CA SER A 768 8.00 -27.64 6.68
C SER A 768 6.74 -26.91 7.16
N LYS A 769 6.23 -25.98 6.35
CA LYS A 769 4.97 -25.28 6.60
C LYS A 769 3.82 -26.24 6.81
N ASN A 770 3.67 -27.28 5.98
CA ASN A 770 2.50 -28.15 5.99
C ASN A 770 2.67 -29.42 6.84
N GLY A 771 3.73 -29.53 7.65
CA GLY A 771 3.88 -30.64 8.59
C GLY A 771 4.45 -31.93 7.98
N PHE A 772 4.96 -31.90 6.74
CA PHE A 772 5.32 -33.11 5.98
C PHE A 772 6.71 -33.66 6.31
N THR A 773 6.88 -34.14 7.54
CA THR A 773 8.13 -34.75 8.05
C THR A 773 8.70 -35.87 7.17
N ARG A 774 7.86 -36.73 6.57
CA ARG A 774 8.30 -37.80 5.66
C ARG A 774 8.94 -37.27 4.38
N VAL A 775 8.44 -36.15 3.87
CA VAL A 775 8.99 -35.49 2.69
C VAL A 775 10.31 -34.81 3.03
N LEU A 776 10.41 -34.17 4.19
CA LEU A 776 11.68 -33.61 4.67
C LEU A 776 12.76 -34.69 4.83
N ASP A 777 12.42 -35.84 5.42
CA ASP A 777 13.33 -36.98 5.54
C ASP A 777 13.74 -37.54 4.16
N TRP A 778 12.80 -37.57 3.19
CA TRP A 778 13.10 -37.93 1.81
C TRP A 778 14.09 -36.96 1.15
N TRP A 779 13.88 -35.65 1.31
CA TRP A 779 14.80 -34.65 0.76
C TRP A 779 16.20 -34.76 1.39
N TRP A 780 16.29 -35.07 2.68
CA TRP A 780 17.58 -35.21 3.36
C TRP A 780 18.31 -36.52 3.02
N ARG A 781 17.64 -37.68 3.11
CA ARG A 781 18.28 -39.01 2.97
C ARG A 781 18.25 -39.58 1.57
N HIS A 782 17.18 -39.28 0.83
CA HIS A 782 16.86 -40.00 -0.41
C HIS A 782 17.03 -39.15 -1.68
N SER A 783 17.04 -37.82 -1.62
CA SER A 783 17.17 -36.98 -2.83
C SER A 783 18.57 -37.06 -3.48
N GLY A 784 19.64 -37.13 -2.67
CA GLY A 784 21.02 -36.97 -3.12
C GLY A 784 21.41 -35.52 -3.49
N LEU A 785 20.58 -34.55 -3.11
CA LEU A 785 20.80 -33.10 -3.29
C LEU A 785 21.04 -32.42 -1.94
N PRO A 786 21.75 -31.27 -1.89
CA PRO A 786 21.90 -30.50 -0.66
C PRO A 786 20.55 -29.94 -0.20
N LEU A 787 20.28 -29.96 1.10
CA LEU A 787 19.03 -29.45 1.65
C LEU A 787 19.01 -27.91 1.61
N LEU A 788 18.25 -27.32 0.69
CA LEU A 788 18.05 -25.87 0.57
C LEU A 788 16.81 -25.47 1.38
N TYR A 789 16.97 -24.56 2.34
CA TYR A 789 15.89 -24.04 3.18
C TYR A 789 16.21 -22.63 3.67
N THR A 790 15.17 -21.88 4.05
CA THR A 790 15.31 -20.54 4.64
C THR A 790 14.80 -20.51 6.07
N GLU A 791 14.88 -19.34 6.71
CA GLU A 791 14.25 -19.10 8.03
C GLU A 791 12.74 -19.35 7.99
N ALA A 792 12.11 -19.21 6.82
CA ALA A 792 10.68 -19.43 6.63
C ALA A 792 10.23 -20.86 7.00
N ALA A 793 11.08 -21.87 6.83
CA ALA A 793 10.76 -23.26 7.21
C ALA A 793 10.37 -23.38 8.69
N LEU A 794 11.20 -22.82 9.58
CA LEU A 794 11.00 -22.89 11.02
C LEU A 794 9.94 -21.86 11.48
N GLU A 795 9.90 -20.69 10.86
CA GLU A 795 8.92 -19.64 11.19
C GLU A 795 7.49 -20.07 10.92
N GLN A 796 7.25 -20.71 9.76
CA GLN A 796 5.93 -21.16 9.36
C GLN A 796 5.50 -22.42 10.10
N ALA A 797 6.41 -23.37 10.36
CA ALA A 797 6.14 -24.51 11.22
C ALA A 797 5.76 -24.07 12.64
N SER A 798 6.45 -23.05 13.17
CA SER A 798 6.15 -22.47 14.49
C SER A 798 4.81 -21.73 14.52
N ALA A 799 4.45 -21.03 13.44
CA ALA A 799 3.15 -20.37 13.30
C ALA A 799 1.98 -21.35 13.31
N ARG A 800 2.10 -22.50 12.61
CA ARG A 800 1.06 -23.55 12.58
C ARG A 800 1.03 -24.39 13.85
N GLY A 801 2.15 -24.49 14.56
CA GLY A 801 2.26 -25.26 15.80
C GLY A 801 2.77 -26.69 15.62
N ASP A 802 3.51 -26.97 14.55
CA ASP A 802 3.91 -28.33 14.19
C ASP A 802 5.21 -28.75 14.90
N ILE A 803 5.07 -29.19 16.16
CA ILE A 803 6.20 -29.64 17.00
C ILE A 803 6.97 -30.80 16.34
N ARG A 804 6.29 -31.65 15.57
CA ARG A 804 6.90 -32.78 14.85
C ARG A 804 7.92 -32.34 13.81
N VAL A 805 7.68 -31.21 13.15
CA VAL A 805 8.63 -30.64 12.17
C VAL A 805 9.78 -29.97 12.90
N LEU A 806 9.51 -29.24 13.99
CA LEU A 806 10.54 -28.59 14.79
C LEU A 806 11.50 -29.60 15.44
N THR A 807 10.95 -30.70 15.97
CA THR A 807 11.73 -31.84 16.50
C THR A 807 12.57 -32.50 15.41
N TRP A 808 12.01 -32.70 14.20
CA TRP A 808 12.77 -33.20 13.06
C TRP A 808 13.96 -32.29 12.73
N TRP A 809 13.76 -30.98 12.60
CA TRP A 809 14.86 -30.03 12.33
C TRP A 809 15.95 -30.05 13.41
N ARG A 810 15.56 -30.19 14.68
CA ARG A 810 16.50 -30.33 15.80
C ARG A 810 17.32 -31.62 15.68
N GLU A 811 16.67 -32.75 15.42
CA GLU A 811 17.32 -34.06 15.31
C GLU A 811 18.27 -34.12 14.11
N VAL A 812 17.89 -33.53 12.97
CA VAL A 812 18.74 -33.44 11.77
C VAL A 812 19.95 -32.57 12.04
N SER A 813 19.76 -31.40 12.66
CA SER A 813 20.87 -30.51 13.01
C SER A 813 21.86 -31.14 13.99
N MET A 814 21.42 -32.07 14.85
CA MET A 814 22.33 -32.80 15.74
C MET A 814 23.12 -33.89 15.00
N GLN A 815 22.58 -34.42 13.89
CA GLN A 815 23.21 -35.47 13.10
C GLN A 815 24.14 -34.92 12.01
N ASP A 816 23.81 -33.75 11.45
CA ASP A 816 24.53 -33.12 10.34
C ASP A 816 24.80 -31.64 10.64
N GLU A 817 26.07 -31.31 10.90
CA GLU A 817 26.51 -29.93 11.17
C GLU A 817 26.35 -28.99 9.96
N SER A 818 26.19 -29.52 8.75
CA SER A 818 25.98 -28.71 7.54
C SER A 818 24.57 -28.09 7.48
N ILE A 819 23.64 -28.53 8.33
CA ILE A 819 22.24 -28.12 8.36
C ILE A 819 21.92 -27.44 9.71
N PRO A 820 22.36 -26.18 9.95
CA PRO A 820 22.08 -25.48 11.19
C PRO A 820 20.60 -25.07 11.31
N PRO A 821 20.00 -25.09 12.50
CA PRO A 821 18.64 -24.60 12.68
C PRO A 821 18.66 -23.07 12.51
N ARG A 822 17.80 -22.55 11.64
CA ARG A 822 17.67 -21.11 11.36
C ARG A 822 16.36 -20.58 11.96
N PRO A 823 16.31 -20.32 13.29
CA PRO A 823 15.07 -20.00 13.98
C PRO A 823 14.45 -18.66 13.57
N GLY A 824 15.20 -17.71 13.00
CA GLY A 824 14.65 -16.43 12.54
C GLY A 824 13.73 -15.76 13.58
N LYS A 825 12.51 -15.41 13.17
CA LYS A 825 11.44 -14.85 14.02
C LYS A 825 10.42 -15.90 14.50
N SER A 826 10.79 -17.19 14.52
CA SER A 826 9.88 -18.31 14.82
C SER A 826 9.12 -18.18 16.13
N LEU A 827 9.77 -17.63 17.15
CA LEU A 827 9.15 -17.45 18.46
C LEU A 827 8.12 -16.31 18.44
N LEU A 828 8.38 -15.24 17.68
CA LEU A 828 7.41 -14.17 17.48
C LEU A 828 6.19 -14.66 16.69
N THR A 829 6.39 -15.43 15.62
CA THR A 829 5.26 -15.98 14.83
C THR A 829 4.42 -16.98 15.63
N ALA A 830 5.04 -17.78 16.51
CA ALA A 830 4.34 -18.64 17.45
C ALA A 830 3.50 -17.84 18.47
N THR A 831 4.03 -16.72 18.98
CA THR A 831 3.32 -15.85 19.93
C THR A 831 2.10 -15.17 19.29
N GLN A 832 2.23 -14.72 18.04
CA GLN A 832 1.12 -14.13 17.27
C GLN A 832 -0.05 -15.11 17.13
N ASN A 833 0.25 -16.38 16.84
CA ASN A 833 -0.74 -17.43 16.60
C ASN A 833 -1.19 -18.20 17.88
N ASN A 834 -0.81 -17.72 19.07
CA ASN A 834 -1.14 -18.35 20.37
C ASN A 834 -0.72 -19.83 20.47
N ARG A 835 0.47 -20.20 19.98
CA ARG A 835 0.97 -21.58 20.01
C ARG A 835 1.80 -21.86 21.26
N LEU A 836 1.12 -22.12 22.39
CA LEU A 836 1.74 -22.34 23.70
C LEU A 836 2.73 -23.52 23.72
N ASP A 837 2.33 -24.65 23.13
CA ASP A 837 3.15 -25.87 23.14
C ASP A 837 4.47 -25.69 22.37
N VAL A 838 4.45 -24.88 21.29
CA VAL A 838 5.66 -24.54 20.52
C VAL A 838 6.58 -23.60 21.30
N ILE A 839 6.04 -22.65 22.06
CA ILE A 839 6.84 -21.75 22.89
C ILE A 839 7.57 -22.54 24.00
N ARG A 840 6.88 -23.51 24.64
CA ARG A 840 7.52 -24.45 25.58
C ARG A 840 8.63 -25.24 24.91
N TRP A 841 8.33 -25.82 23.75
CA TRP A 841 9.31 -26.58 22.98
C TRP A 841 10.56 -25.75 22.64
N TRP A 842 10.39 -24.50 22.20
CA TRP A 842 11.52 -23.62 21.90
C TRP A 842 12.38 -23.35 23.13
N ALA A 843 11.77 -23.13 24.30
CA ALA A 843 12.50 -22.93 25.55
C ALA A 843 13.28 -24.19 26.00
N GLU A 844 12.74 -25.38 25.74
CA GLU A 844 13.40 -26.66 26.07
C GLU A 844 14.41 -27.13 25.01
N SER A 845 14.37 -26.55 23.79
CA SER A 845 15.14 -27.05 22.65
C SER A 845 16.65 -26.76 22.73
N ASN A 846 17.07 -25.84 23.60
CA ASN A 846 18.44 -25.29 23.70
C ASN A 846 18.98 -24.67 22.40
N ILE A 847 18.11 -24.33 21.45
CA ILE A 847 18.48 -23.61 20.22
C ILE A 847 18.52 -22.11 20.55
N ALA A 848 19.57 -21.41 20.14
CA ALA A 848 19.67 -19.96 20.32
C ALA A 848 18.64 -19.24 19.44
N VAL A 849 17.62 -18.64 20.05
CA VAL A 849 16.54 -17.94 19.33
C VAL A 849 16.75 -16.43 19.41
N ALA A 850 16.70 -15.75 18.27
CA ALA A 850 16.72 -14.30 18.20
C ALA A 850 15.36 -13.71 18.66
N HIS A 851 15.37 -12.52 19.27
CA HIS A 851 14.17 -11.75 19.65
C HIS A 851 13.32 -12.29 20.81
N GLY A 852 13.86 -13.14 21.70
CA GLY A 852 13.15 -13.58 22.91
C GLY A 852 12.63 -12.41 23.77
N ASP A 853 13.40 -11.32 23.85
CA ASP A 853 13.04 -10.11 24.62
C ASP A 853 11.81 -9.38 24.06
N SER A 854 11.43 -9.64 22.81
CA SER A 854 10.30 -8.98 22.15
C SER A 854 8.97 -9.74 22.32
N ILE A 855 8.98 -10.90 22.98
CA ILE A 855 7.76 -11.70 23.22
C ILE A 855 6.74 -10.96 24.07
N PRO A 856 7.10 -10.32 25.22
CA PRO A 856 6.10 -9.61 26.01
C PRO A 856 5.43 -8.49 25.22
N ARG A 857 6.20 -7.79 24.36
CA ARG A 857 5.68 -6.75 23.47
C ARG A 857 4.72 -7.33 22.42
N MET A 858 5.09 -8.44 21.79
CA MET A 858 4.26 -9.09 20.77
C MET A 858 2.97 -9.67 21.38
N ALA A 859 3.06 -10.38 22.49
CA ALA A 859 1.92 -10.95 23.19
C ALA A 859 0.96 -9.85 23.68
N SER A 860 1.51 -8.70 24.15
CA SER A 860 0.69 -7.56 24.56
C SER A 860 -0.03 -6.89 23.39
N ARG A 861 0.62 -6.80 22.22
CA ARG A 861 0.02 -6.24 21.00
C ARG A 861 -1.14 -7.08 20.46
N TRP A 862 -1.06 -8.41 20.54
CA TRP A 862 -2.07 -9.34 20.00
C TRP A 862 -3.05 -9.89 21.04
N GLY A 863 -2.99 -9.38 22.28
CA GLY A 863 -3.95 -9.74 23.33
C GLY A 863 -3.76 -11.14 23.92
N LYS A 864 -2.54 -11.69 23.88
CA LYS A 864 -2.26 -13.09 24.26
C LYS A 864 -1.79 -13.22 25.72
N VAL A 865 -2.74 -13.24 26.66
CA VAL A 865 -2.45 -13.36 28.11
C VAL A 865 -1.79 -14.71 28.46
N GLU A 866 -2.25 -15.79 27.85
CA GLU A 866 -1.71 -17.14 28.10
C GLU A 866 -0.22 -17.25 27.72
N VAL A 867 0.19 -16.56 26.66
CA VAL A 867 1.57 -16.49 26.21
C VAL A 867 2.44 -15.69 27.18
N LEU A 868 1.94 -14.57 27.72
CA LEU A 868 2.64 -13.77 28.73
C LEU A 868 2.88 -14.58 29.99
N GLU A 869 1.85 -15.30 30.46
CA GLU A 869 1.93 -16.14 31.64
C GLU A 869 2.91 -17.30 31.44
N LEU A 870 2.85 -17.97 30.29
CA LEU A 870 3.78 -19.03 29.97
C LEU A 870 5.23 -18.53 29.90
N TRP A 871 5.45 -17.38 29.24
CA TRP A 871 6.79 -16.82 29.11
C TRP A 871 7.38 -16.40 30.46
N ARG A 872 6.54 -15.84 31.35
CA ARG A 872 6.90 -15.55 32.74
C ARG A 872 7.33 -16.80 33.50
N GLN A 873 6.58 -17.89 33.38
CA GLN A 873 6.93 -19.17 34.01
C GLN A 873 8.25 -19.76 33.50
N LEU A 874 8.57 -19.56 32.21
CA LEU A 874 9.79 -20.09 31.59
C LEU A 874 11.04 -19.26 31.93
N GLN A 875 10.96 -17.92 31.91
CA GLN A 875 12.11 -17.05 32.18
C GLN A 875 12.28 -16.74 33.67
N GLY A 876 11.21 -16.84 34.45
CA GLY A 876 11.12 -16.36 35.83
C GLY A 876 10.70 -14.88 35.90
N ASP A 877 10.13 -14.49 37.04
CA ASP A 877 9.55 -13.16 37.23
C ASP A 877 10.59 -12.02 37.04
N ASP A 878 11.82 -12.17 37.55
CA ASP A 878 12.83 -11.10 37.52
C ASP A 878 13.53 -10.90 36.17
N LYS A 879 13.31 -11.81 35.21
CA LYS A 879 14.00 -11.80 33.89
C LYS A 879 13.12 -11.30 32.76
N LEU A 880 11.90 -10.84 33.04
CA LEU A 880 11.00 -10.30 32.03
C LEU A 880 11.50 -8.92 31.57
N ILE A 881 11.88 -8.80 30.29
CA ILE A 881 12.34 -7.53 29.71
C ILE A 881 11.14 -6.78 29.09
N TYR A 882 10.93 -5.54 29.51
CA TYR A 882 9.87 -4.65 28.99
C TYR A 882 10.26 -3.18 29.14
N ASP A 883 9.69 -2.32 28.30
CA ASP A 883 9.94 -0.88 28.25
C ASP A 883 8.69 -0.07 28.67
N ALA A 884 8.80 1.27 28.67
CA ALA A 884 7.68 2.16 28.99
C ALA A 884 6.55 2.16 27.92
N GLU A 885 6.75 1.46 26.80
CA GLU A 885 5.80 1.35 25.69
C GLU A 885 5.01 0.04 25.74
N ILE A 886 5.32 -0.87 26.66
CA ILE A 886 4.67 -2.19 26.75
C ILE A 886 3.14 -2.10 26.90
N LEU A 887 2.63 -1.02 27.51
CA LEU A 887 1.21 -0.77 27.74
C LEU A 887 0.53 0.03 26.61
N THR A 888 1.27 0.58 25.64
CA THR A 888 0.68 1.39 24.54
C THR A 888 -0.08 0.50 23.58
N ALA A 889 0.56 -0.55 23.07
CA ALA A 889 -0.04 -1.50 22.13
C ALA A 889 -1.34 -2.16 22.64
N PRO A 890 -1.41 -2.72 23.87
CA PRO A 890 -2.67 -3.25 24.41
C PRO A 890 -3.73 -2.16 24.64
N THR A 891 -3.32 -0.90 24.88
CA THR A 891 -4.26 0.23 25.00
C THR A 891 -4.86 0.61 23.64
N THR A 892 -4.05 0.70 22.59
CA THR A 892 -4.51 1.00 21.22
C THR A 892 -5.45 -0.07 20.67
N HIS A 893 -5.16 -1.36 20.92
CA HIS A 893 -5.95 -2.50 20.44
C HIS A 893 -7.04 -2.95 21.42
N GLN A 894 -7.22 -2.23 22.53
CA GLN A 894 -8.27 -2.46 23.53
C GLN A 894 -8.22 -3.83 24.25
N HIS A 895 -7.01 -4.35 24.47
CA HIS A 895 -6.79 -5.61 25.17
C HIS A 895 -6.77 -5.44 26.70
N ILE A 896 -7.96 -5.24 27.30
CA ILE A 896 -8.12 -5.05 28.75
C ILE A 896 -7.55 -6.22 29.55
N ALA A 897 -7.72 -7.46 29.09
CA ALA A 897 -7.19 -8.64 29.78
C ALA A 897 -5.66 -8.64 29.91
N VAL A 898 -4.94 -8.06 28.94
CA VAL A 898 -3.48 -7.88 28.99
C VAL A 898 -3.11 -6.76 29.97
N LEU A 899 -3.83 -5.63 29.95
CA LEU A 899 -3.62 -4.53 30.89
C LEU A 899 -3.83 -4.99 32.35
N GLU A 900 -4.88 -5.78 32.58
CA GLU A 900 -5.18 -6.41 33.87
C GLU A 900 -4.07 -7.38 34.30
N TRP A 901 -3.53 -8.17 33.37
CA TRP A 901 -2.40 -9.05 33.66
C TRP A 901 -1.15 -8.26 34.07
N TRP A 902 -0.80 -7.18 33.36
CA TRP A 902 0.33 -6.31 33.71
C TRP A 902 0.12 -5.60 35.06
N LEU A 903 -1.12 -5.22 35.40
CA LEU A 903 -1.44 -4.64 36.71
C LEU A 903 -1.23 -5.66 37.84
N ARG A 904 -1.71 -6.89 37.68
CA ARG A 904 -1.51 -7.98 38.66
C ARG A 904 -0.04 -8.35 38.79
N TYR A 905 0.69 -8.36 37.67
CA TYR A 905 2.14 -8.55 37.67
C TYR A 905 2.85 -7.45 38.45
N ALA A 906 2.48 -6.19 38.25
CA ALA A 906 3.07 -5.06 38.97
C ALA A 906 2.83 -5.15 40.49
N ARG A 907 1.65 -5.62 40.90
CA ARG A 907 1.28 -5.83 42.32
C ARG A 907 1.78 -7.13 42.93
N GLY A 908 2.35 -8.05 42.14
CA GLY A 908 2.75 -9.37 42.63
C GLY A 908 1.57 -10.29 42.97
N GLU A 909 0.39 -10.04 42.39
CA GLU A 909 -0.85 -10.80 42.63
C GLU A 909 -0.98 -12.04 41.72
N LEU A 910 -0.08 -12.22 40.75
CA LEU A 910 -0.10 -13.39 39.88
C LEU A 910 0.36 -14.66 40.62
N PRO A 911 -0.16 -15.85 40.24
CA PRO A 911 0.22 -17.12 40.86
C PRO A 911 1.76 -17.32 40.85
N GLY A 912 2.34 -17.67 42.01
CA GLY A 912 3.78 -17.92 42.15
C GLY A 912 4.67 -16.70 42.42
N MET A 913 4.13 -15.47 42.47
CA MET A 913 4.94 -14.28 42.77
C MET A 913 5.14 -14.04 44.27
N GLU A 914 4.33 -14.65 45.15
CA GLU A 914 4.41 -14.49 46.61
C GLU A 914 4.40 -13.02 47.09
N GLY A 915 3.75 -12.12 46.34
CA GLY A 915 3.70 -10.69 46.65
C GLY A 915 4.94 -9.88 46.22
N ARG A 916 5.83 -10.45 45.40
CA ARG A 916 6.94 -9.73 44.78
C ARG A 916 6.41 -8.72 43.77
N THR A 917 6.63 -7.44 44.03
CA THR A 917 6.16 -6.33 43.21
C THR A 917 7.16 -5.95 42.14
N HIS A 918 6.65 -5.57 40.96
CA HIS A 918 7.47 -5.13 39.83
C HIS A 918 7.02 -3.77 39.33
N LYS A 919 7.98 -2.91 39.03
CA LYS A 919 7.72 -1.57 38.51
C LYS A 919 7.48 -1.66 37.00
N VAL A 920 6.23 -1.49 36.56
CA VAL A 920 5.87 -1.44 35.13
C VAL A 920 5.75 0.02 34.70
N PRO A 921 6.74 0.58 33.98
CA PRO A 921 6.74 1.99 33.64
C PRO A 921 5.73 2.33 32.53
N TYR A 922 5.15 3.52 32.58
CA TYR A 922 4.36 4.11 31.50
C TYR A 922 4.48 5.64 31.50
N ARG A 923 4.25 6.27 30.35
CA ARG A 923 4.17 7.74 30.24
C ARG A 923 2.73 8.15 29.98
N THR A 924 2.27 9.20 30.65
CA THR A 924 0.89 9.69 30.47
C THR A 924 0.65 10.14 29.02
N CYS A 925 1.64 10.75 28.37
CA CYS A 925 1.52 11.18 26.97
C CYS A 925 1.36 10.02 25.98
N THR A 926 2.13 8.95 26.14
CA THR A 926 2.08 7.80 25.23
C THR A 926 0.78 6.99 25.40
N ILE A 927 0.23 6.94 26.61
CA ILE A 927 -1.06 6.30 26.86
C ILE A 927 -2.22 7.16 26.36
N GLU A 928 -2.15 8.48 26.51
CA GLU A 928 -3.14 9.42 25.97
C GLU A 928 -3.19 9.34 24.43
N GLU A 929 -2.03 9.37 23.77
CA GLU A 929 -1.91 9.17 22.32
C GLU A 929 -2.44 7.79 21.90
N ALA A 930 -2.07 6.72 22.61
CA ALA A 930 -2.59 5.37 22.34
C ALA A 930 -4.11 5.26 22.52
N LEU A 931 -4.72 6.01 23.46
CA LEU A 931 -6.17 6.08 23.64
C LEU A 931 -6.84 6.85 22.51
N GLU A 932 -6.23 7.93 22.02
CA GLU A 932 -6.73 8.69 20.86
C GLU A 932 -6.66 7.87 19.57
N ASP A 933 -5.57 7.11 19.38
CA ASP A 933 -5.34 6.21 18.24
C ASP A 933 -6.07 4.87 18.36
N SER A 934 -6.74 4.60 19.48
CA SER A 934 -7.37 3.29 19.72
C SER A 934 -8.52 2.99 18.75
N ILE A 935 -8.54 1.74 18.28
CA ILE A 935 -9.47 1.25 17.25
C ILE A 935 -10.70 0.64 17.94
N GLY A 936 -11.85 1.32 17.92
CA GLY A 936 -13.13 0.81 18.47
C GLY A 936 -13.75 1.66 19.59
N ASP A 937 -14.60 1.07 20.43
CA ASP A 937 -15.25 1.75 21.57
C ASP A 937 -14.27 1.97 22.73
N GLN A 938 -13.78 3.21 22.84
CA GLN A 938 -12.71 3.58 23.77
C GLN A 938 -13.16 3.61 25.23
N ASN A 939 -14.47 3.58 25.50
CA ASN A 939 -15.02 3.79 26.83
C ASN A 939 -14.54 2.74 27.84
N ALA A 940 -14.47 1.48 27.45
CA ALA A 940 -14.07 0.40 28.35
C ALA A 940 -12.60 0.52 28.80
N VAL A 941 -11.69 0.82 27.86
CA VAL A 941 -10.26 0.97 28.13
C VAL A 941 -9.96 2.27 28.86
N ARG A 942 -10.63 3.37 28.51
CA ARG A 942 -10.57 4.64 29.25
C ARG A 942 -11.04 4.47 30.70
N ASN A 943 -12.15 3.77 30.90
CA ASN A 943 -12.67 3.47 32.24
C ASN A 943 -11.72 2.59 33.05
N TRP A 944 -10.98 1.68 32.41
CA TRP A 944 -9.96 0.90 33.08
C TRP A 944 -8.78 1.78 33.52
N TRP A 945 -8.30 2.67 32.64
CA TRP A 945 -7.20 3.59 32.97
C TRP A 945 -7.58 4.63 34.02
N THR A 946 -8.81 5.18 34.01
CA THR A 946 -9.28 6.12 35.04
C THR A 946 -9.37 5.46 36.41
N LYS A 947 -9.82 4.20 36.48
CA LYS A 947 -9.83 3.42 37.73
C LYS A 947 -8.43 3.11 38.26
N ASN A 948 -7.44 3.00 37.38
CA ASN A 948 -6.07 2.64 37.73
C ASN A 948 -5.10 3.84 37.75
N GLY A 949 -5.61 5.06 38.00
CA GLY A 949 -4.79 6.22 38.34
C GLY A 949 -4.27 7.06 37.17
N LEU A 950 -4.79 6.87 35.94
CA LEU A 950 -4.50 7.79 34.84
C LEU A 950 -5.25 9.11 35.03
N ASN A 951 -4.51 10.16 35.40
CA ASN A 951 -5.02 11.53 35.38
C ASN A 951 -4.59 12.20 34.06
N LEU A 952 -5.55 12.63 33.25
CA LEU A 952 -5.31 13.29 31.95
C LEU A 952 -5.15 14.83 32.10
N GLY A 953 -5.45 15.40 33.28
CA GLY A 953 -5.46 16.84 33.55
C GLY A 953 -4.15 17.44 34.10
N VAL A 954 -3.02 16.76 33.94
CA VAL A 954 -1.76 17.11 34.62
C VAL A 954 -0.93 18.17 33.86
N ARG A 955 -0.10 18.96 34.57
CA ARG A 955 0.80 19.99 33.98
C ARG A 955 1.90 19.35 33.10
N ASN A 956 2.45 20.10 32.13
CA ASN A 956 3.37 19.62 31.08
C ASN A 956 4.59 18.82 31.57
N PHE A 957 5.11 19.07 32.78
CA PHE A 957 6.27 18.35 33.32
C PHE A 957 5.90 16.93 33.78
N GLU A 958 4.81 16.77 34.52
CA GLU A 958 4.30 15.46 34.97
C GLU A 958 3.72 14.60 33.84
N TRP A 959 3.54 15.20 32.66
CA TRP A 959 3.03 14.54 31.47
C TRP A 959 4.08 13.68 30.76
N MET A 960 5.35 14.09 30.80
CA MET A 960 6.48 13.36 30.20
C MET A 960 7.23 12.45 31.19
N THR A 961 6.95 12.58 32.50
CA THR A 961 7.56 11.74 33.52
C THR A 961 7.09 10.29 33.44
N ILE A 962 8.00 9.35 33.64
CA ILE A 962 7.69 7.92 33.76
C ILE A 962 6.96 7.69 35.10
N LYS A 963 5.77 7.10 35.02
CA LYS A 963 4.97 6.62 36.15
C LYS A 963 4.99 5.10 36.18
N TYR A 964 4.58 4.50 37.28
CA TYR A 964 4.57 3.05 37.44
C TYR A 964 3.15 2.54 37.67
N LEU A 965 2.75 1.53 36.91
CA LEU A 965 1.42 0.95 37.02
C LEU A 965 1.27 0.29 38.40
N GLY A 966 0.24 0.67 39.15
CA GLY A 966 -0.08 0.08 40.45
C GLY A 966 0.62 0.70 41.67
N PHE A 967 1.38 1.80 41.51
CA PHE A 967 2.11 2.50 42.58
C PHE A 967 1.81 4.00 42.66
#